data_AF-A0A9P6B2T2-F1
#
_entry.id   AF-A0A9P6B2T2-F1
#
_cell.length_a   1.000
_cell.length_b   1.000
_cell.length_c   1.000
_cell.angle_alpha   90.00
_cell.angle_beta   90.00
_cell.angle_gamma   90.00
#
_symmetry.space_group_name_H-M   'P 1'
#
loop_
_entity.id
_entity.type
_entity.pdbx_description
1 polymer ?
#
loop_
_entity_poly.entity_id
_entity_poly.type
_entity_poly.pdbx_seq_one_letter_code
_entity_poly.pdbx_strand_id
1 'polypeptide(L)'
;MEEELYDELLLEDDVFGGRGDYSQLCFEDIGPPSSPSPPSRVYAQNFANESFPNHHISNSGESFYISYPPTMHRTPVDASSMQYRSSGSLPSYRNQEYDLPPVRHSYISQNTPALLTPISNAKSAADVRRNHSSFGSAQGVKLVPVSGLPGIYRGMFKFGVFNAMQSSCYQTVMHTNENMVISSPTGSGKTVIFELAIIKLLMESVSDLKTGPKCVYMAPTKALCTERFNDWNSKFLPVGIKCCQLTGDTALTGKDAWNEAKNSTIIITTPEKWDSLTRNWQDNGDFLSHMTLFLVDEVHILHESRGATLEVCISRMKTRAHPRFVLLSATVPNIEDIASWIRHGDPPDSTQVFKFDESFRACRITRHVYGYPRKQQNEFQFLSTLDGHLFSVLQKHVQSKPVVIFCPTRKSVTTTAEKIATSYMKLTEQKQNLPWRLPPRIDVTFQDVKLQAVVKSGVAIHHAGLNLDDRKAVEELFAKKKINVIVSTSTLAVGVNMPAHTVVIHGTKQWAGSWVEYNDLDIIQMIGRAGRPQFDKEGVAIILCESTLEAKYNSLISGQTILESCLHQNLIEHFTSEICLGTISDIRTAKTWLRNSFLFQRLQRNPSHYSSLGDKTMEETWQERLDQLVTNSILTLNKAELISMQDNSRIDDASSFSITDYGEIMTRYYIRFSTMRMIKALPEDAGLKSLLETICQSEEITDGLRLRAEEKKAYNDLRNENDIRFQTKKVEKTCDKVFILVQAVLGGISLSSKEWKGLGSQPHLDSTVVFRHAVRIAKAIVDAGLVRRCGSHVKYGMELVRSLTARAWEDRPVVLKQIPQIGDKSYKAGPSLYMPPYRSETFLQVLAENDIATIAVLRLQKPHRIEALLNRKPPFGRDIISIVQDFPDYILGIDEEAVTSDGGRNPVVATINISISLQPIASPSAGSKKKKRKGLGMTSILVLTSDSHFEDFRRIPQVPFFFSCRRSLLFFTERSPSSLPRCSPSRYPLLNRVKVSSSMSTQIISQG
;
A
#
# COMPACT_ATOMS: atom_id res chain seq x y z
N MET A 1 -0.84 -13.33 -8.14
CA MET A 1 0.05 -12.97 -9.27
C MET A 1 -0.64 -11.85 -10.04
N GLU A 2 -0.70 -10.64 -9.47
CA GLU A 2 -1.55 -9.54 -9.97
C GLU A 2 -0.93 -8.14 -9.78
N GLU A 3 0.40 -8.03 -9.56
CA GLU A 3 1.07 -6.71 -9.50
C GLU A 3 1.58 -6.19 -10.86
N GLU A 4 1.53 -7.02 -11.91
CA GLU A 4 1.99 -6.69 -13.27
C GLU A 4 0.93 -5.93 -14.09
N LEU A 5 0.53 -4.73 -13.65
CA LEU A 5 -0.57 -3.99 -14.29
C LEU A 5 -0.41 -2.45 -14.30
N TYR A 6 0.79 -1.97 -14.63
CA TYR A 6 1.07 -0.54 -14.84
C TYR A 6 1.27 -0.13 -16.31
N ASP A 7 1.28 -1.09 -17.24
CA ASP A 7 1.76 -0.89 -18.61
C ASP A 7 0.65 -1.15 -19.66
N GLU A 8 0.57 -0.29 -20.70
CA GLU A 8 -0.05 -0.49 -22.04
C GLU A 8 -1.60 -0.70 -22.16
N LEU A 9 -2.38 -0.25 -23.18
CA LEU A 9 -2.31 -0.05 -24.67
C LEU A 9 -2.99 1.29 -25.11
N LEU A 10 -3.13 1.75 -26.38
CA LEU A 10 -2.60 1.45 -27.75
C LEU A 10 -3.42 0.62 -28.81
N LEU A 11 -3.44 1.14 -30.06
CA LEU A 11 -3.66 0.51 -31.42
C LEU A 11 -5.11 0.33 -31.94
N GLU A 12 -5.42 0.48 -33.24
CA GLU A 12 -4.57 0.84 -34.42
C GLU A 12 -5.31 1.80 -35.42
N ASP A 13 -4.90 1.85 -36.70
CA ASP A 13 -4.80 3.07 -37.53
C ASP A 13 -5.66 2.96 -38.84
N ASP A 14 -5.79 3.85 -39.87
CA ASP A 14 -5.02 4.99 -40.44
C ASP A 14 -5.89 5.80 -41.48
N VAL A 15 -5.30 6.76 -42.25
CA VAL A 15 -5.74 7.48 -43.48
C VAL A 15 -6.68 8.70 -43.38
N PHE A 16 -6.11 9.91 -43.41
CA PHE A 16 -6.26 10.89 -44.51
C PHE A 16 -5.28 12.07 -44.32
N GLY A 17 -4.81 12.72 -45.40
CA GLY A 17 -3.83 13.81 -45.31
C GLY A 17 -4.13 14.99 -46.23
N GLY A 18 -3.65 16.18 -45.86
CA GLY A 18 -3.74 17.40 -46.68
C GLY A 18 -3.39 18.70 -45.93
N ARG A 19 -2.58 19.54 -46.59
CA ARG A 19 -2.45 21.02 -46.54
C ARG A 19 -3.34 21.74 -45.50
N GLY A 20 -2.87 22.63 -44.60
CA GLY A 20 -1.59 23.34 -44.48
C GLY A 20 -1.66 24.77 -45.03
N ASP A 21 -1.24 25.79 -44.25
CA ASP A 21 -0.75 27.07 -44.79
C ASP A 21 -0.02 27.95 -43.76
N TYR A 22 0.67 29.01 -44.23
CA TYR A 22 1.44 29.97 -43.43
C TYR A 22 0.62 31.20 -43.00
N SER A 23 1.00 31.82 -41.87
CA SER A 23 1.06 33.30 -41.77
C SER A 23 2.01 33.75 -40.65
N GLN A 24 2.81 34.78 -40.94
CA GLN A 24 3.58 35.56 -39.95
C GLN A 24 2.83 36.87 -39.68
N LEU A 25 3.10 37.52 -38.55
CA LEU A 25 3.09 38.98 -38.39
C LEU A 25 3.90 39.35 -37.12
N CYS A 26 4.39 40.59 -37.03
CA CYS A 26 5.46 41.02 -36.11
C CYS A 26 5.15 42.38 -35.43
N PHE A 27 5.99 42.77 -34.46
CA PHE A 27 6.07 44.08 -33.76
C PHE A 27 4.95 44.34 -32.72
N GLU A 28 5.12 45.16 -31.66
CA GLU A 28 6.24 46.06 -31.30
C GLU A 28 6.42 46.21 -29.75
N ASP A 29 7.35 47.08 -29.32
CA ASP A 29 7.82 47.29 -27.93
C ASP A 29 6.87 48.05 -26.97
N ILE A 30 7.19 48.08 -25.65
CA ILE A 30 7.31 49.31 -24.79
C ILE A 30 7.61 49.00 -23.30
N GLY A 31 8.38 49.90 -22.66
CA GLY A 31 8.52 50.13 -21.20
C GLY A 31 9.62 51.18 -20.93
N PRO A 32 10.02 51.52 -19.68
CA PRO A 32 9.33 51.54 -18.38
C PRO A 32 8.99 53.00 -17.94
N PRO A 33 8.78 53.34 -16.64
CA PRO A 33 9.86 53.98 -15.86
C PRO A 33 9.83 53.67 -14.32
N SER A 34 10.43 54.54 -13.47
CA SER A 34 11.12 54.16 -12.22
C SER A 34 10.89 55.02 -10.96
N SER A 35 11.08 54.41 -9.77
CA SER A 35 11.57 55.02 -8.50
C SER A 35 10.65 56.06 -7.79
N PRO A 36 10.94 56.63 -6.57
CA PRO A 36 12.17 56.55 -5.73
C PRO A 36 11.96 56.32 -4.20
N SER A 37 13.06 56.51 -3.44
CA SER A 37 13.24 56.42 -1.96
C SER A 37 14.04 57.66 -1.45
N PRO A 38 14.65 57.76 -0.24
CA PRO A 38 14.53 57.01 1.04
C PRO A 38 13.87 57.87 2.17
N PRO A 39 14.49 58.60 3.16
CA PRO A 39 15.89 58.77 3.64
C PRO A 39 16.13 58.76 5.20
N SER A 40 16.91 57.79 5.72
CA SER A 40 17.73 57.90 6.97
C SER A 40 16.98 58.01 8.33
N ARG A 41 17.53 57.83 9.56
CA ARG A 41 18.89 57.68 10.19
C ARG A 41 18.67 57.16 11.67
N VAL A 42 19.57 56.93 12.66
CA VAL A 42 21.03 57.06 12.93
C VAL A 42 21.42 56.21 14.20
N TYR A 43 22.63 55.58 14.27
CA TYR A 43 23.36 55.08 15.49
C TYR A 43 22.68 53.99 16.39
N ALA A 44 23.33 53.33 17.39
CA ALA A 44 24.68 52.76 17.52
C ALA A 44 24.86 51.90 18.82
N GLN A 45 25.82 50.97 18.81
CA GLN A 45 26.66 50.47 19.93
C GLN A 45 26.10 49.76 21.21
N ASN A 46 26.68 48.58 21.44
CA ASN A 46 27.38 48.11 22.67
C ASN A 46 26.67 47.47 23.90
N PHE A 47 27.18 46.28 24.22
CA PHE A 47 27.57 45.73 25.54
C PHE A 47 26.58 45.62 26.72
N ALA A 48 26.22 44.35 26.98
CA ALA A 48 26.55 43.57 28.19
C ALA A 48 25.79 43.73 29.53
N ASN A 49 25.53 42.53 30.08
CA ASN A 49 25.55 42.11 31.49
C ASN A 49 24.50 42.56 32.52
N GLU A 50 24.24 41.56 33.39
CA GLU A 50 23.99 41.64 34.83
C GLU A 50 22.62 42.05 35.41
N SER A 51 21.97 41.00 35.92
CA SER A 51 21.54 40.85 37.32
C SER A 51 20.07 41.05 37.69
N PHE A 52 19.62 40.23 38.63
CA PHE A 52 18.32 40.29 39.30
C PHE A 52 18.31 41.45 40.32
N PRO A 53 17.10 41.88 40.74
CA PRO A 53 16.75 41.53 42.12
C PRO A 53 15.33 40.95 42.29
N ASN A 54 15.13 40.23 43.38
CA ASN A 54 13.82 39.72 43.83
C ASN A 54 12.93 40.84 44.36
N HIS A 55 11.60 40.65 44.33
CA HIS A 55 10.74 41.17 45.40
C HIS A 55 9.51 40.31 45.71
N HIS A 56 9.44 39.86 46.98
CA HIS A 56 8.26 39.46 47.76
C HIS A 56 7.20 40.60 47.81
N ILE A 57 5.90 40.44 48.16
CA ILE A 57 4.98 39.39 48.72
C ILE A 57 3.55 39.90 48.34
N SER A 58 2.48 39.13 48.00
CA SER A 58 1.63 38.18 48.75
C SER A 58 0.65 37.52 47.73
N ASN A 59 0.08 36.31 47.87
CA ASN A 59 -0.64 35.61 48.96
C ASN A 59 -2.11 36.05 49.23
N SER A 60 -3.03 35.58 48.39
CA SER A 60 -4.27 34.92 48.86
C SER A 60 -4.81 33.96 47.76
N GLY A 61 -5.41 32.81 48.06
CA GLY A 61 -5.44 32.12 49.36
C GLY A 61 -6.74 31.40 49.71
N GLU A 62 -7.18 30.41 48.91
CA GLU A 62 -8.23 29.48 49.36
C GLU A 62 -8.00 28.08 48.79
N SER A 63 -8.37 27.03 49.55
CA SER A 63 -7.91 25.65 49.30
C SER A 63 -8.85 24.60 49.88
N PHE A 64 -9.08 23.51 49.15
CA PHE A 64 -9.74 22.31 49.69
C PHE A 64 -8.91 21.04 49.44
N TYR A 65 -8.69 20.28 50.52
CA TYR A 65 -8.06 18.96 50.53
C TYR A 65 -9.12 17.86 50.51
N ILE A 66 -8.83 16.74 49.86
CA ILE A 66 -9.38 15.41 50.19
C ILE A 66 -8.22 14.41 50.25
N SER A 67 -8.31 13.42 51.14
CA SER A 67 -7.21 12.59 51.62
C SER A 67 -7.13 11.19 50.99
N TYR A 68 -5.94 10.58 51.09
CA TYR A 68 -5.70 9.16 50.79
C TYR A 68 -5.82 8.28 52.05
N PRO A 69 -6.38 7.06 51.97
CA PRO A 69 -6.24 6.04 53.02
C PRO A 69 -4.87 5.33 52.95
N PRO A 70 -4.36 4.77 54.06
CA PRO A 70 -2.97 4.34 54.18
C PRO A 70 -2.70 2.89 53.74
N THR A 71 -1.44 2.62 53.38
CA THR A 71 -0.87 1.27 53.28
C THR A 71 -0.61 0.66 54.66
N MET A 72 -0.70 -0.68 54.77
CA MET A 72 -0.14 -1.43 55.90
C MET A 72 0.70 -2.60 55.41
N HIS A 73 1.88 -2.77 56.01
CA HIS A 73 2.73 -3.94 55.83
C HIS A 73 2.11 -5.20 56.46
N ARG A 74 2.43 -6.36 55.90
CA ARG A 74 2.75 -7.56 56.69
C ARG A 74 3.88 -8.37 56.04
N THR A 75 4.75 -8.91 56.89
CA THR A 75 5.87 -9.78 56.58
C THR A 75 5.44 -11.26 56.50
N PRO A 76 6.27 -12.17 55.95
CA PRO A 76 5.87 -13.55 55.64
C PRO A 76 5.81 -14.48 56.86
N VAL A 77 5.11 -15.60 56.71
CA VAL A 77 5.13 -16.76 57.61
C VAL A 77 5.27 -18.04 56.76
N ASP A 78 5.95 -19.05 57.31
CA ASP A 78 6.52 -20.18 56.59
C ASP A 78 5.67 -21.47 56.64
N ALA A 79 6.22 -22.55 56.09
CA ALA A 79 5.60 -23.81 55.69
C ALA A 79 4.95 -24.71 56.77
N SER A 80 4.15 -25.66 56.24
CA SER A 80 4.06 -27.09 56.60
C SER A 80 2.90 -27.62 57.49
N SER A 81 2.61 -28.93 57.29
CA SER A 81 1.64 -29.79 58.02
C SER A 81 0.12 -29.50 57.78
N MET A 82 -0.83 -30.46 57.86
CA MET A 82 -0.73 -31.93 57.94
C MET A 82 -2.01 -32.67 57.44
N GLN A 83 -1.81 -33.76 56.70
CA GLN A 83 -2.52 -35.08 56.74
C GLN A 83 -4.08 -35.23 56.90
N TYR A 84 -4.68 -35.77 55.82
CA TYR A 84 -5.47 -37.05 55.74
C TYR A 84 -6.90 -37.26 56.32
N ARG A 85 -7.60 -38.19 55.63
CA ARG A 85 -8.79 -39.03 55.97
C ARG A 85 -10.21 -38.41 55.91
N SER A 86 -11.29 -39.18 55.65
CA SER A 86 -11.53 -40.31 54.71
C SER A 86 -12.98 -40.85 54.76
N SER A 87 -13.64 -40.99 53.60
CA SER A 87 -14.76 -41.94 53.29
C SER A 87 -15.08 -41.81 51.77
N GLY A 88 -15.49 -42.80 50.97
CA GLY A 88 -15.83 -44.24 51.18
C GLY A 88 -17.23 -44.54 50.60
N SER A 89 -17.48 -45.52 49.71
CA SER A 89 -16.63 -46.51 49.01
C SER A 89 -17.32 -47.14 47.77
N LEU A 90 -16.54 -47.87 46.93
CA LEU A 90 -16.86 -48.61 45.69
C LEU A 90 -17.96 -49.71 45.80
N PRO A 91 -18.64 -50.15 44.69
CA PRO A 91 -18.13 -51.20 43.74
C PRO A 91 -18.61 -51.08 42.25
N SER A 92 -18.30 -51.97 41.27
CA SER A 92 -17.06 -52.67 40.80
C SER A 92 -17.33 -53.47 39.47
N TYR A 93 -16.38 -54.27 38.95
CA TYR A 93 -16.45 -55.18 37.75
C TYR A 93 -16.43 -54.52 36.33
N ARG A 94 -15.98 -55.16 35.22
CA ARG A 94 -14.94 -56.21 34.91
C ARG A 94 -14.73 -56.26 33.36
N ASN A 95 -13.57 -56.70 32.86
CA ASN A 95 -13.28 -56.99 31.43
C ASN A 95 -13.09 -58.51 31.17
N GLN A 96 -12.92 -58.92 29.89
CA GLN A 96 -12.76 -60.28 29.31
C GLN A 96 -14.11 -60.96 28.91
N GLU A 97 -14.24 -61.76 27.82
CA GLU A 97 -13.23 -62.43 26.95
C GLU A 97 -13.69 -62.72 25.46
N TYR A 98 -13.04 -63.68 24.74
CA TYR A 98 -13.01 -64.00 23.27
C TYR A 98 -14.36 -64.39 22.56
N ASP A 99 -14.52 -64.52 21.21
CA ASP A 99 -13.89 -65.52 20.28
C ASP A 99 -14.02 -65.33 18.73
N LEU A 100 -12.89 -65.52 18.02
CA LEU A 100 -12.56 -66.34 16.80
C LEU A 100 -13.30 -66.27 15.40
N PRO A 101 -12.70 -66.85 14.28
CA PRO A 101 -12.91 -66.42 12.87
C PRO A 101 -13.50 -67.50 11.89
N PRO A 102 -13.51 -67.30 10.53
CA PRO A 102 -12.42 -67.92 9.71
C PRO A 102 -11.99 -67.26 8.36
N VAL A 103 -10.66 -67.25 8.17
CA VAL A 103 -9.75 -67.35 6.98
C VAL A 103 -10.33 -67.65 5.57
N ARG A 104 -9.83 -66.95 4.50
CA ARG A 104 -9.09 -67.54 3.32
C ARG A 104 -8.49 -66.54 2.28
N HIS A 105 -7.26 -66.89 1.85
CA HIS A 105 -6.40 -66.54 0.69
C HIS A 105 -7.02 -66.02 -0.63
N SER A 106 -6.33 -65.49 -1.67
CA SER A 106 -5.00 -64.83 -1.91
C SER A 106 -4.87 -64.55 -3.45
N TYR A 107 -3.88 -63.89 -4.08
CA TYR A 107 -2.63 -63.22 -3.67
C TYR A 107 -2.64 -61.74 -4.20
N ILE A 108 -1.78 -61.08 -5.02
CA ILE A 108 -0.50 -61.25 -5.76
C ILE A 108 0.25 -59.89 -5.75
N SER A 109 1.58 -59.88 -5.92
CA SER A 109 2.50 -58.72 -5.88
C SER A 109 3.04 -58.32 -7.29
N GLN A 110 3.90 -57.32 -7.56
CA GLN A 110 5.11 -56.75 -6.91
C GLN A 110 5.35 -55.33 -7.49
N ASN A 111 6.30 -54.47 -7.07
CA ASN A 111 7.70 -54.75 -6.74
C ASN A 111 8.36 -53.69 -5.83
N THR A 112 9.46 -54.03 -5.14
CA THR A 112 10.18 -53.12 -4.22
C THR A 112 11.63 -53.59 -3.96
N PRO A 113 12.62 -52.68 -3.93
CA PRO A 113 13.94 -52.96 -3.35
C PRO A 113 14.38 -51.92 -2.29
N ALA A 114 15.32 -52.18 -1.39
CA ALA A 114 15.78 -53.42 -0.75
C ALA A 114 16.62 -53.01 0.49
N LEU A 115 16.62 -53.79 1.57
CA LEU A 115 17.46 -53.54 2.75
C LEU A 115 18.78 -54.33 2.67
N LEU A 116 19.88 -53.72 3.15
CA LEU A 116 21.13 -54.42 3.46
C LEU A 116 21.64 -54.03 4.85
N THR A 117 22.35 -54.95 5.47
CA THR A 117 22.64 -55.01 6.92
C THR A 117 23.91 -54.26 7.35
N PRO A 118 24.02 -53.85 8.63
CA PRO A 118 25.18 -53.14 9.14
C PRO A 118 26.40 -54.05 9.32
N ILE A 119 27.60 -53.53 9.06
CA ILE A 119 28.89 -54.13 9.45
C ILE A 119 29.70 -53.07 10.20
N SER A 120 30.37 -53.52 11.26
CA SER A 120 31.13 -52.67 12.19
C SER A 120 32.43 -52.12 11.61
N ASN A 121 32.71 -50.84 11.84
CA ASN A 121 34.06 -50.38 12.18
C ASN A 121 34.03 -49.05 12.91
N ALA A 122 34.09 -49.09 14.25
CA ALA A 122 34.24 -47.89 15.06
C ALA A 122 35.70 -47.43 15.04
N LYS A 123 36.01 -46.38 14.27
CA LYS A 123 37.28 -45.65 14.40
C LYS A 123 37.06 -44.28 15.03
N SER A 124 37.48 -44.21 16.30
CA SER A 124 37.96 -43.05 17.05
C SER A 124 37.40 -41.65 16.76
N ALA A 125 36.85 -41.02 17.80
CA ALA A 125 36.55 -39.58 17.81
C ALA A 125 37.79 -38.65 17.67
N ALA A 126 39.01 -39.21 17.55
CA ALA A 126 40.22 -38.44 17.27
C ALA A 126 40.33 -37.98 15.80
N ASP A 127 39.86 -38.77 14.83
CA ASP A 127 40.11 -38.47 13.40
C ASP A 127 39.30 -37.25 12.90
N VAL A 128 38.16 -36.95 13.53
CA VAL A 128 37.37 -35.73 13.25
C VAL A 128 38.17 -34.45 13.57
N ARG A 129 39.18 -34.52 14.45
CA ARG A 129 40.00 -33.34 14.83
C ARG A 129 41.12 -33.01 13.83
N ARG A 130 41.32 -33.78 12.75
CA ARG A 130 42.42 -33.54 11.78
C ARG A 130 42.01 -32.84 10.47
N ASN A 131 40.73 -32.69 10.16
CA ASN A 131 40.26 -32.05 8.91
C ASN A 131 39.82 -30.58 9.08
N HIS A 132 40.53 -29.78 9.89
CA HIS A 132 40.28 -28.33 9.99
C HIS A 132 40.89 -27.49 8.84
N SER A 133 41.54 -28.13 7.87
CA SER A 133 42.47 -27.49 6.93
C SER A 133 42.22 -27.79 5.44
N SER A 134 40.97 -27.71 4.95
CA SER A 134 40.71 -27.58 3.49
C SER A 134 39.34 -27.02 3.08
N PHE A 135 38.64 -26.25 3.93
CA PHE A 135 37.56 -25.38 3.43
C PHE A 135 38.21 -24.28 2.56
N GLY A 136 37.90 -24.31 1.26
CA GLY A 136 38.60 -23.51 0.25
C GLY A 136 38.52 -22.00 0.48
N SER A 137 39.47 -21.28 -0.10
CA SER A 137 39.38 -19.83 -0.26
C SER A 137 38.72 -19.50 -1.60
N ALA A 138 37.80 -18.54 -1.61
CA ALA A 138 37.18 -17.99 -2.81
C ALA A 138 37.11 -16.47 -2.69
N GLN A 139 37.45 -15.75 -3.77
CA GLN A 139 37.65 -14.28 -3.74
C GLN A 139 38.61 -13.81 -2.61
N GLY A 140 39.59 -14.65 -2.24
CA GLY A 140 40.51 -14.41 -1.12
C GLY A 140 39.94 -14.74 0.28
N VAL A 141 38.64 -14.99 0.40
CA VAL A 141 37.94 -15.25 1.67
C VAL A 141 37.91 -16.75 1.97
N LYS A 142 38.33 -17.14 3.18
CA LYS A 142 38.15 -18.51 3.69
C LYS A 142 36.67 -18.80 3.91
N LEU A 143 36.12 -19.79 3.22
CA LEU A 143 34.68 -20.08 3.27
C LEU A 143 34.26 -20.72 4.60
N VAL A 144 33.13 -20.26 5.15
CA VAL A 144 32.54 -20.79 6.39
C VAL A 144 31.59 -21.95 6.09
N PRO A 145 31.71 -23.11 6.75
CA PRO A 145 30.79 -24.23 6.55
C PRO A 145 29.48 -24.07 7.33
N VAL A 146 28.37 -24.50 6.74
CA VAL A 146 27.04 -24.48 7.37
C VAL A 146 26.97 -25.37 8.63
N SER A 147 27.88 -26.35 8.75
CA SER A 147 28.05 -27.14 9.98
C SER A 147 28.44 -26.32 11.21
N GLY A 148 28.91 -25.09 11.05
CA GLY A 148 29.17 -24.14 12.14
C GLY A 148 27.89 -23.66 12.86
N LEU A 149 26.72 -23.76 12.22
CA LEU A 149 25.44 -23.42 12.85
C LEU A 149 24.90 -24.54 13.76
N PRO A 150 24.04 -24.23 14.75
CA PRO A 150 23.30 -25.23 15.53
C PRO A 150 22.49 -26.17 14.65
N GLY A 151 22.39 -27.44 15.06
CA GLY A 151 21.83 -28.53 14.25
C GLY A 151 20.43 -28.24 13.66
N ILE A 152 19.55 -27.61 14.45
CA ILE A 152 18.17 -27.27 14.07
C ILE A 152 18.09 -26.30 12.86
N TYR A 153 19.09 -25.45 12.65
CA TYR A 153 19.08 -24.47 11.56
C TYR A 153 19.82 -24.94 10.30
N ARG A 154 20.63 -26.01 10.39
CA ARG A 154 21.41 -26.52 9.25
C ARG A 154 20.55 -26.92 8.06
N GLY A 155 19.35 -27.46 8.33
CA GLY A 155 18.39 -27.89 7.30
C GLY A 155 17.75 -26.76 6.48
N MET A 156 17.90 -25.49 6.90
CA MET A 156 17.37 -24.33 6.18
C MET A 156 18.18 -24.01 4.91
N PHE A 157 19.46 -24.43 4.87
CA PHE A 157 20.41 -24.10 3.80
C PHE A 157 20.63 -25.30 2.87
N LYS A 158 20.45 -25.09 1.56
CA LYS A 158 20.57 -26.13 0.52
C LYS A 158 22.02 -26.31 0.00
N PHE A 159 23.01 -25.86 0.77
CA PHE A 159 24.43 -25.83 0.42
C PHE A 159 25.30 -26.11 1.64
N GLY A 160 26.50 -26.66 1.45
CA GLY A 160 27.39 -27.05 2.56
C GLY A 160 28.29 -25.93 3.11
N VAL A 161 28.55 -24.89 2.32
CA VAL A 161 29.40 -23.74 2.67
C VAL A 161 28.73 -22.44 2.25
N PHE A 162 28.89 -21.40 3.06
CA PHE A 162 28.56 -20.03 2.68
C PHE A 162 29.51 -19.52 1.59
N ASN A 163 29.06 -18.61 0.73
CA ASN A 163 29.92 -18.01 -0.29
C ASN A 163 30.89 -16.96 0.29
N ALA A 164 31.77 -16.38 -0.52
CA ALA A 164 32.79 -15.44 -0.06
C ALA A 164 32.19 -14.20 0.65
N MET A 165 31.17 -13.57 0.07
CA MET A 165 30.48 -12.41 0.64
C MET A 165 29.83 -12.75 2.00
N GLN A 166 29.11 -13.88 2.03
CA GLN A 166 28.45 -14.39 3.24
C GLN A 166 29.47 -14.76 4.33
N SER A 167 30.61 -15.33 3.95
CA SER A 167 31.69 -15.72 4.86
C SER A 167 32.39 -14.51 5.47
N SER A 168 32.64 -13.44 4.70
CA SER A 168 33.17 -12.17 5.23
C SER A 168 32.24 -11.52 6.25
N CYS A 169 30.92 -11.57 6.00
CA CYS A 169 29.92 -11.01 6.93
C CYS A 169 29.63 -11.91 8.14
N TYR A 170 29.99 -13.21 8.08
CA TYR A 170 29.56 -14.23 9.04
C TYR A 170 29.95 -13.88 10.49
N GLN A 171 31.18 -13.39 10.71
CA GLN A 171 31.69 -13.10 12.04
C GLN A 171 30.86 -12.01 12.74
N THR A 172 30.62 -10.88 12.06
CA THR A 172 29.83 -9.77 12.59
C THR A 172 28.35 -10.12 12.72
N VAL A 173 27.75 -10.78 11.72
CA VAL A 173 26.31 -11.08 11.78
C VAL A 173 25.96 -12.08 12.89
N MET A 174 26.82 -13.09 13.15
CA MET A 174 26.59 -14.12 14.18
C MET A 174 27.16 -13.75 15.56
N HIS A 175 28.36 -13.17 15.64
CA HIS A 175 29.11 -13.07 16.90
C HIS A 175 29.19 -11.65 17.50
N THR A 176 28.73 -10.60 16.81
CA THR A 176 28.55 -9.27 17.41
C THR A 176 27.08 -8.83 17.31
N ASN A 177 26.67 -7.85 18.12
CA ASN A 177 25.36 -7.21 18.04
C ASN A 177 25.40 -5.86 17.30
N GLU A 178 26.50 -5.60 16.59
CA GLU A 178 26.75 -4.38 15.84
C GLU A 178 25.78 -4.19 14.68
N ASN A 179 25.44 -2.93 14.39
CA ASN A 179 24.71 -2.56 13.18
C ASN A 179 25.55 -2.87 11.94
N MET A 180 24.90 -3.32 10.86
CA MET A 180 25.58 -3.72 9.62
C MET A 180 24.97 -3.00 8.41
N VAL A 181 25.81 -2.42 7.56
CA VAL A 181 25.39 -1.91 6.25
C VAL A 181 26.24 -2.55 5.16
N ILE A 182 25.58 -3.21 4.19
CA ILE A 182 26.22 -4.04 3.18
C ILE A 182 25.81 -3.57 1.77
N SER A 183 26.79 -3.04 1.04
CA SER A 183 26.72 -2.68 -0.37
C SER A 183 27.21 -3.87 -1.20
N SER A 184 26.34 -4.52 -1.97
CA SER A 184 26.71 -5.73 -2.74
C SER A 184 25.83 -5.92 -3.98
N PRO A 185 26.36 -6.37 -5.13
CA PRO A 185 25.56 -6.65 -6.32
C PRO A 185 24.39 -7.59 -6.08
N THR A 186 23.27 -7.34 -6.75
CA THR A 186 22.15 -8.29 -6.84
C THR A 186 22.67 -9.66 -7.32
N GLY A 187 22.14 -10.75 -6.78
CA GLY A 187 22.63 -12.10 -7.10
C GLY A 187 23.91 -12.54 -6.37
N SER A 188 24.49 -11.73 -5.46
CA SER A 188 25.57 -12.17 -4.56
C SER A 188 25.10 -13.06 -3.40
N GLY A 189 23.78 -13.23 -3.21
CA GLY A 189 23.20 -14.03 -2.13
C GLY A 189 22.96 -13.27 -0.82
N LYS A 190 22.78 -11.94 -0.89
CA LYS A 190 22.53 -11.00 0.23
C LYS A 190 21.56 -11.52 1.29
N THR A 191 20.43 -12.12 0.88
CA THR A 191 19.35 -12.56 1.77
C THR A 191 19.76 -13.55 2.86
N VAL A 192 20.85 -14.30 2.67
CA VAL A 192 21.39 -15.22 3.70
C VAL A 192 21.89 -14.46 4.94
N ILE A 193 22.32 -13.19 4.79
CA ILE A 193 22.71 -12.36 5.95
C ILE A 193 21.52 -12.10 6.88
N PHE A 194 20.32 -11.85 6.33
CA PHE A 194 19.10 -11.74 7.13
C PHE A 194 18.77 -13.05 7.85
N GLU A 195 18.92 -14.18 7.18
CA GLU A 195 18.65 -15.50 7.75
C GLU A 195 19.60 -15.80 8.92
N LEU A 196 20.88 -15.44 8.79
CA LEU A 196 21.86 -15.51 9.88
C LEU A 196 21.54 -14.56 11.03
N ALA A 197 21.13 -13.31 10.74
CA ALA A 197 20.73 -12.35 11.77
C ALA A 197 19.50 -12.81 12.57
N ILE A 198 18.50 -13.40 11.90
CA ILE A 198 17.33 -14.00 12.56
C ILE A 198 17.75 -15.23 13.38
N ILE A 199 18.61 -16.11 12.84
CA ILE A 199 19.11 -17.29 13.57
C ILE A 199 19.83 -16.87 14.85
N LYS A 200 20.69 -15.83 14.82
CA LYS A 200 21.33 -15.28 16.02
C LYS A 200 20.28 -14.79 17.03
N LEU A 201 19.30 -14.00 16.60
CA LEU A 201 18.24 -13.51 17.49
C LEU A 201 17.50 -14.65 18.20
N LEU A 202 17.21 -15.74 17.47
CA LEU A 202 16.57 -16.94 18.01
C LEU A 202 17.49 -17.75 18.95
N MET A 203 18.82 -17.69 18.75
CA MET A 203 19.79 -18.30 19.66
C MET A 203 19.93 -17.54 20.99
N GLU A 204 19.69 -16.23 20.99
CA GLU A 204 19.83 -15.37 22.19
C GLU A 204 18.55 -15.26 23.02
N SER A 205 17.39 -15.66 22.49
CA SER A 205 16.06 -15.41 23.08
C SER A 205 15.34 -16.62 23.67
N VAL A 206 16.10 -17.63 24.10
CA VAL A 206 15.59 -18.93 24.56
C VAL A 206 14.73 -18.85 25.85
N SER A 207 14.78 -17.74 26.59
CA SER A 207 14.20 -17.61 27.94
C SER A 207 12.71 -17.24 28.02
N ASP A 208 12.11 -16.57 27.03
CA ASP A 208 10.71 -16.15 27.12
C ASP A 208 9.93 -16.23 25.80
N LEU A 209 9.02 -17.21 25.71
CA LEU A 209 8.23 -17.51 24.51
C LEU A 209 6.89 -16.76 24.45
N LYS A 210 6.47 -16.03 25.50
CA LYS A 210 5.21 -15.27 25.50
C LYS A 210 5.41 -13.82 25.08
N THR A 211 6.55 -13.24 25.42
CA THR A 211 6.99 -11.88 25.08
C THR A 211 8.25 -11.88 24.20
N GLY A 212 8.53 -13.00 23.52
CA GLY A 212 9.73 -13.19 22.70
C GLY A 212 9.93 -12.11 21.62
N PRO A 213 11.19 -11.86 21.24
CA PRO A 213 11.62 -10.68 20.50
C PRO A 213 11.00 -10.56 19.11
N LYS A 214 10.91 -9.32 18.62
CA LYS A 214 10.33 -9.01 17.31
C LYS A 214 11.41 -8.61 16.30
N CYS A 215 11.42 -9.33 15.19
CA CYS A 215 12.16 -9.00 13.98
C CYS A 215 11.21 -8.41 12.94
N VAL A 216 11.52 -7.21 12.42
CA VAL A 216 10.84 -6.66 11.24
C VAL A 216 11.78 -6.74 10.05
N TYR A 217 11.25 -7.21 8.92
CA TYR A 217 11.88 -7.14 7.62
C TYR A 217 11.08 -6.22 6.70
N MET A 218 11.77 -5.24 6.15
CA MET A 218 11.22 -4.22 5.27
C MET A 218 11.77 -4.37 3.86
N ALA A 219 10.88 -4.41 2.87
CA ALA A 219 11.21 -4.51 1.45
C ALA A 219 10.44 -3.50 0.60
N PRO A 220 11.02 -3.04 -0.53
CA PRO A 220 10.40 -2.02 -1.39
C PRO A 220 9.11 -2.48 -2.07
N THR A 221 8.91 -3.76 -2.38
CA THR A 221 7.75 -4.25 -3.16
C THR A 221 6.94 -5.31 -2.42
N LYS A 222 5.63 -5.38 -2.69
CA LYS A 222 4.77 -6.43 -2.10
C LYS A 222 5.12 -7.81 -2.69
N ALA A 223 5.53 -7.86 -3.95
CA ALA A 223 6.13 -9.04 -4.59
C ALA A 223 7.31 -9.59 -3.77
N LEU A 224 8.32 -8.77 -3.46
CA LEU A 224 9.47 -9.22 -2.65
C LEU A 224 9.04 -9.60 -1.22
N CYS A 225 8.14 -8.85 -0.59
CA CYS A 225 7.53 -9.25 0.69
C CYS A 225 6.87 -10.64 0.62
N THR A 226 6.17 -10.95 -0.47
CA THR A 226 5.46 -12.22 -0.66
C THR A 226 6.44 -13.37 -0.93
N GLU A 227 7.47 -13.12 -1.73
CA GLU A 227 8.55 -14.08 -2.01
C GLU A 227 9.29 -14.47 -0.72
N ARG A 228 9.71 -13.46 0.06
CA ARG A 228 10.39 -13.66 1.35
C ARG A 228 9.47 -14.30 2.39
N PHE A 229 8.18 -13.92 2.44
CA PHE A 229 7.21 -14.57 3.32
C PHE A 229 7.05 -16.06 3.02
N ASN A 230 6.91 -16.44 1.74
CA ASN A 230 6.80 -17.85 1.37
C ASN A 230 8.08 -18.64 1.70
N ASP A 231 9.26 -18.10 1.39
CA ASP A 231 10.55 -18.73 1.69
C ASP A 231 10.77 -18.87 3.20
N TRP A 232 10.65 -17.78 3.96
CA TRP A 232 10.89 -17.78 5.40
C TRP A 232 9.80 -18.53 6.19
N ASN A 233 8.53 -18.46 5.80
CA ASN A 233 7.51 -19.30 6.43
C ASN A 233 7.78 -20.79 6.18
N SER A 234 8.37 -21.18 5.04
CA SER A 234 8.80 -22.57 4.81
C SER A 234 10.02 -23.01 5.64
N LYS A 235 10.91 -22.07 5.99
CA LYS A 235 12.15 -22.30 6.75
C LYS A 235 11.96 -22.24 8.27
N PHE A 236 11.19 -21.26 8.76
CA PHE A 236 11.10 -20.91 10.19
C PHE A 236 9.88 -21.54 10.90
N LEU A 237 8.76 -21.77 10.19
CA LEU A 237 7.58 -22.42 10.78
C LEU A 237 7.88 -23.86 11.30
N PRO A 238 8.70 -24.70 10.63
CA PRO A 238 9.07 -26.02 11.15
C PRO A 238 9.88 -26.00 12.46
N VAL A 239 10.53 -24.88 12.80
CA VAL A 239 11.21 -24.67 14.10
C VAL A 239 10.34 -23.86 15.09
N GLY A 240 9.03 -23.79 14.84
CA GLY A 240 8.04 -23.17 15.74
C GLY A 240 7.91 -21.65 15.62
N ILE A 241 8.65 -21.01 14.70
CA ILE A 241 8.72 -19.55 14.59
C ILE A 241 7.71 -19.05 13.55
N LYS A 242 6.76 -18.24 13.99
CA LYS A 242 5.68 -17.72 13.15
C LYS A 242 6.08 -16.43 12.42
N CYS A 243 5.92 -16.46 11.10
CA CYS A 243 5.98 -15.29 10.23
C CYS A 243 4.59 -14.66 10.00
N CYS A 244 4.50 -13.35 9.79
CA CYS A 244 3.31 -12.71 9.21
C CYS A 244 3.65 -11.69 8.12
N GLN A 245 2.76 -11.55 7.14
CA GLN A 245 2.89 -10.57 6.05
C GLN A 245 1.90 -9.41 6.20
N LEU A 246 2.42 -8.20 6.36
CA LEU A 246 1.65 -6.96 6.46
C LEU A 246 1.99 -6.07 5.27
N THR A 247 1.15 -6.06 4.24
CA THR A 247 1.27 -5.14 3.10
C THR A 247 -0.03 -4.37 2.86
N GLY A 248 -0.04 -3.50 1.85
CA GLY A 248 -1.25 -2.77 1.43
C GLY A 248 -2.43 -3.65 1.02
N ASP A 249 -2.19 -4.90 0.59
CA ASP A 249 -3.23 -5.83 0.18
C ASP A 249 -3.70 -6.76 1.32
N THR A 250 -2.98 -6.78 2.45
CA THR A 250 -3.41 -7.50 3.67
C THR A 250 -4.68 -6.82 4.20
N ALA A 251 -5.83 -7.51 4.09
CA ALA A 251 -7.14 -7.01 4.53
C ALA A 251 -7.25 -6.69 6.04
N LEU A 252 -6.27 -7.10 6.84
CA LEU A 252 -6.12 -6.71 8.24
C LEU A 252 -5.70 -5.24 8.34
N THR A 253 -6.43 -4.47 9.14
CA THR A 253 -6.22 -3.04 9.38
C THR A 253 -6.40 -2.72 10.86
N GLY A 254 -5.74 -1.66 11.35
CA GLY A 254 -5.82 -1.25 12.76
C GLY A 254 -5.51 -2.39 13.73
N LYS A 255 -6.41 -2.64 14.68
CA LYS A 255 -6.24 -3.63 15.76
C LYS A 255 -6.02 -5.06 15.25
N ASP A 256 -6.63 -5.46 14.13
CA ASP A 256 -6.44 -6.81 13.58
C ASP A 256 -5.03 -7.04 13.02
N ALA A 257 -4.43 -6.00 12.41
CA ALA A 257 -3.04 -6.06 11.95
C ALA A 257 -2.06 -6.07 13.13
N TRP A 258 -2.33 -5.26 14.16
CA TRP A 258 -1.55 -5.24 15.41
C TRP A 258 -1.61 -6.58 16.17
N ASN A 259 -2.77 -7.23 16.23
CA ASN A 259 -2.93 -8.55 16.84
C ASN A 259 -2.09 -9.61 16.10
N GLU A 260 -2.09 -9.60 14.77
CA GLU A 260 -1.30 -10.54 13.98
C GLU A 260 0.21 -10.28 14.08
N ALA A 261 0.63 -9.01 14.21
CA ALA A 261 2.02 -8.63 14.51
C ALA A 261 2.47 -9.09 15.90
N LYS A 262 1.68 -8.82 16.95
CA LYS A 262 1.96 -9.23 18.33
C LYS A 262 2.11 -10.76 18.45
N ASN A 263 1.25 -11.50 17.75
CA ASN A 263 1.25 -12.97 17.71
C ASN A 263 2.35 -13.60 16.83
N SER A 264 3.26 -12.82 16.23
CA SER A 264 4.29 -13.32 15.31
C SER A 264 5.69 -12.86 15.73
N THR A 265 6.73 -13.60 15.33
CA THR A 265 8.13 -13.29 15.66
C THR A 265 8.80 -12.51 14.53
N ILE A 266 8.50 -12.88 13.28
CA ILE A 266 9.05 -12.29 12.06
C ILE A 266 7.92 -11.58 11.31
N ILE A 267 8.06 -10.26 11.12
CA ILE A 267 7.05 -9.41 10.49
C ILE A 267 7.60 -8.87 9.18
N ILE A 268 6.93 -9.17 8.07
CA ILE A 268 7.37 -8.82 6.72
C ILE A 268 6.45 -7.73 6.17
N THR A 269 7.01 -6.56 5.83
CA THR A 269 6.24 -5.34 5.53
C THR A 269 6.85 -4.47 4.43
N THR A 270 6.04 -3.63 3.78
CA THR A 270 6.53 -2.46 3.03
C THR A 270 6.65 -1.24 3.94
N PRO A 271 7.40 -0.18 3.54
CA PRO A 271 7.49 1.07 4.30
C PRO A 271 6.13 1.69 4.61
N GLU A 272 5.21 1.77 3.65
CA GLU A 272 3.93 2.47 3.80
C GLU A 272 2.99 1.75 4.78
N LYS A 273 2.99 0.41 4.77
CA LYS A 273 2.20 -0.36 5.73
C LYS A 273 2.79 -0.27 7.13
N TRP A 274 4.11 -0.18 7.28
CA TRP A 274 4.78 0.02 8.57
C TRP A 274 4.57 1.43 9.13
N ASP A 275 4.70 2.46 8.29
CA ASP A 275 4.41 3.84 8.65
C ASP A 275 2.94 3.99 9.08
N SER A 276 2.00 3.48 8.27
CA SER A 276 0.57 3.47 8.60
C SER A 276 0.22 2.66 9.85
N LEU A 277 1.01 1.65 10.23
CA LEU A 277 0.82 0.86 11.46
C LEU A 277 1.35 1.62 12.68
N THR A 278 2.53 2.23 12.54
CA THR A 278 3.23 2.92 13.64
C THR A 278 2.75 4.36 13.89
N ARG A 279 1.91 4.94 13.01
CA ARG A 279 1.16 6.19 13.28
C ARG A 279 0.16 6.10 14.44
N ASN A 280 -0.17 4.90 14.93
CA ASN A 280 -1.01 4.68 16.12
C ASN A 280 -0.26 3.82 17.17
N TRP A 281 1.03 4.12 17.40
CA TRP A 281 1.86 3.30 18.31
C TRP A 281 1.53 3.45 19.80
N GLN A 282 0.87 4.54 20.23
CA GLN A 282 0.59 4.80 21.65
C GLN A 282 -0.27 3.69 22.30
N ASP A 283 -1.30 3.20 21.59
CA ASP A 283 -2.11 2.00 21.94
C ASP A 283 -1.29 0.68 22.05
N ASN A 284 -0.02 0.70 21.64
CA ASN A 284 0.82 -0.47 21.43
C ASN A 284 2.28 -0.26 21.89
N GLY A 285 2.54 0.68 22.82
CA GLY A 285 3.90 1.06 23.24
C GLY A 285 4.80 -0.14 23.58
N ASP A 286 4.26 -1.09 24.35
CA ASP A 286 4.93 -2.35 24.72
C ASP A 286 5.49 -3.12 23.53
N PHE A 287 4.85 -3.07 22.35
CA PHE A 287 5.34 -3.82 21.19
C PHE A 287 6.71 -3.29 20.73
N LEU A 288 6.94 -1.97 20.79
CA LEU A 288 8.18 -1.36 20.30
C LEU A 288 9.37 -1.66 21.22
N SER A 289 9.17 -1.86 22.53
CA SER A 289 10.25 -2.24 23.45
C SER A 289 10.72 -3.69 23.27
N HIS A 290 9.90 -4.56 22.68
CA HIS A 290 10.28 -5.93 22.32
C HIS A 290 10.92 -6.04 20.93
N MET A 291 11.17 -4.91 20.25
CA MET A 291 11.70 -4.88 18.89
C MET A 291 13.23 -4.81 18.88
N THR A 292 13.86 -5.97 18.63
CA THR A 292 15.32 -6.13 18.75
C THR A 292 16.07 -6.12 17.42
N LEU A 293 15.38 -6.35 16.28
CA LEU A 293 16.03 -6.53 14.98
C LEU A 293 15.23 -5.86 13.86
N PHE A 294 15.88 -4.96 13.12
CA PHE A 294 15.33 -4.28 11.95
C PHE A 294 16.16 -4.60 10.71
N LEU A 295 15.54 -5.30 9.77
CA LEU A 295 16.15 -5.74 8.52
C LEU A 295 15.60 -4.91 7.37
N VAL A 296 16.47 -4.36 6.51
CA VAL A 296 16.06 -3.56 5.35
C VAL A 296 16.71 -4.10 4.09
N ASP A 297 15.91 -4.43 3.09
CA ASP A 297 16.38 -4.85 1.76
C ASP A 297 16.28 -3.71 0.75
N GLU A 298 17.22 -3.69 -0.21
CA GLU A 298 17.32 -2.70 -1.29
C GLU A 298 17.18 -1.23 -0.85
N VAL A 299 17.95 -0.84 0.18
CA VAL A 299 17.99 0.50 0.81
C VAL A 299 18.20 1.66 -0.18
N HIS A 300 18.73 1.43 -1.37
CA HIS A 300 18.87 2.44 -2.43
C HIS A 300 17.53 3.01 -2.95
N ILE A 301 16.39 2.44 -2.60
CA ILE A 301 15.07 3.08 -2.79
C ILE A 301 14.95 4.46 -2.08
N LEU A 302 15.88 4.83 -1.19
CA LEU A 302 15.99 6.20 -0.65
C LEU A 302 16.08 7.31 -1.74
N HIS A 303 16.54 6.97 -2.95
CA HIS A 303 16.58 7.87 -4.12
C HIS A 303 15.22 8.09 -4.81
N GLU A 304 14.17 7.42 -4.36
CA GLU A 304 12.85 7.46 -4.98
C GLU A 304 11.83 8.21 -4.13
N SER A 305 10.71 8.62 -4.73
CA SER A 305 9.58 9.22 -3.98
C SER A 305 9.09 8.35 -2.82
N ARG A 306 9.16 7.02 -2.94
CA ARG A 306 8.83 6.06 -1.87
C ARG A 306 9.92 5.93 -0.79
N GLY A 307 11.15 6.36 -1.11
CA GLY A 307 12.29 6.43 -0.21
C GLY A 307 12.06 7.30 1.02
N ALA A 308 11.32 8.41 0.88
CA ALA A 308 10.94 9.27 2.00
C ALA A 308 10.25 8.51 3.15
N THR A 309 9.35 7.57 2.80
CA THR A 309 8.64 6.76 3.81
C THR A 309 9.55 5.69 4.43
N LEU A 310 10.50 5.11 3.68
CA LEU A 310 11.52 4.23 4.24
C LEU A 310 12.42 4.98 5.24
N GLU A 311 12.85 6.19 4.87
CA GLU A 311 13.70 7.04 5.69
C GLU A 311 13.05 7.38 7.04
N VAL A 312 11.77 7.75 7.01
CA VAL A 312 10.99 8.03 8.22
C VAL A 312 10.76 6.76 9.06
N CYS A 313 10.50 5.61 8.42
CA CYS A 313 10.39 4.33 9.13
C CYS A 313 11.68 4.00 9.90
N ILE A 314 12.84 4.07 9.24
CA ILE A 314 14.14 3.80 9.88
C ILE A 314 14.41 4.83 10.98
N SER A 315 14.25 6.13 10.70
CA SER A 315 14.53 7.21 11.66
C SER A 315 13.64 7.14 12.92
N ARG A 316 12.34 6.81 12.75
CA ARG A 316 11.40 6.62 13.87
C ARG A 316 11.79 5.44 14.75
N MET A 317 12.14 4.30 14.15
CA MET A 317 12.56 3.10 14.88
C MET A 317 13.91 3.31 15.56
N LYS A 318 14.80 4.06 14.90
CA LYS A 318 16.04 4.57 15.49
C LYS A 318 15.79 5.41 16.75
N THR A 319 14.77 6.27 16.74
CA THR A 319 14.50 7.21 17.83
C THR A 319 13.67 6.60 18.97
N ARG A 320 12.98 5.46 18.76
CA ARG A 320 12.04 4.89 19.76
C ARG A 320 12.27 3.44 20.18
N ALA A 321 12.95 2.62 19.39
CA ALA A 321 13.09 1.19 19.65
C ALA A 321 14.55 0.71 19.76
N HIS A 322 15.51 1.46 19.21
CA HIS A 322 16.94 1.10 19.19
C HIS A 322 17.24 -0.37 18.78
N PRO A 323 16.60 -0.91 17.72
CA PRO A 323 16.84 -2.29 17.28
C PRO A 323 18.23 -2.41 16.65
N ARG A 324 18.79 -3.63 16.63
CA ARG A 324 19.93 -3.94 15.76
C ARG A 324 19.51 -3.76 14.31
N PHE A 325 20.21 -2.90 13.57
CA PHE A 325 19.96 -2.62 12.17
C PHE A 325 20.85 -3.47 11.25
N VAL A 326 20.25 -4.14 10.27
CA VAL A 326 20.94 -4.83 9.17
C VAL A 326 20.37 -4.34 7.84
N LEU A 327 21.13 -3.49 7.16
CA LEU A 327 20.75 -2.81 5.92
C LEU A 327 21.51 -3.42 4.73
N LEU A 328 20.78 -4.01 3.79
CA LEU A 328 21.33 -4.53 2.54
C LEU A 328 20.93 -3.63 1.37
N SER A 329 21.84 -3.46 0.42
CA SER A 329 21.59 -2.68 -0.80
C SER A 329 22.25 -3.32 -2.01
N ALA A 330 21.97 -2.79 -3.20
CA ALA A 330 22.81 -2.97 -4.38
C ALA A 330 24.14 -2.20 -4.20
N THR A 331 24.88 -2.00 -5.28
CA THR A 331 26.12 -1.20 -5.29
C THR A 331 25.81 0.28 -5.06
N VAL A 332 25.99 0.76 -3.83
CA VAL A 332 25.92 2.18 -3.44
C VAL A 332 27.34 2.68 -3.11
N PRO A 333 27.81 3.81 -3.69
CA PRO A 333 29.13 4.38 -3.40
C PRO A 333 29.25 4.92 -1.97
N ASN A 334 28.28 5.75 -1.58
CA ASN A 334 28.26 6.50 -0.30
C ASN A 334 27.51 5.74 0.81
N ILE A 335 27.66 4.42 0.86
CA ILE A 335 27.06 3.56 1.88
C ILE A 335 27.52 3.96 3.31
N GLU A 336 28.66 4.64 3.44
CA GLU A 336 29.15 5.24 4.69
C GLU A 336 28.24 6.36 5.24
N ASP A 337 27.50 7.09 4.39
CA ASP A 337 26.53 8.08 4.84
C ASP A 337 25.32 7.37 5.49
N ILE A 338 24.86 6.25 4.90
CA ILE A 338 23.83 5.38 5.51
C ILE A 338 24.33 4.79 6.83
N ALA A 339 25.56 4.28 6.85
CA ALA A 339 26.17 3.71 8.05
C ALA A 339 26.35 4.73 9.19
N SER A 340 26.49 6.01 8.84
CA SER A 340 26.60 7.12 9.79
C SER A 340 25.23 7.62 10.25
N TRP A 341 24.23 7.64 9.37
CA TRP A 341 22.83 7.89 9.71
C TRP A 341 22.29 6.91 10.76
N ILE A 342 22.57 5.61 10.65
CA ILE A 342 22.05 4.58 11.57
C ILE A 342 22.85 4.38 12.88
N ARG A 343 23.84 5.24 13.20
CA ARG A 343 24.54 5.14 14.49
C ARG A 343 23.65 5.61 15.65
N HIS A 344 23.92 5.11 16.86
CA HIS A 344 23.15 5.36 18.08
C HIS A 344 24.06 5.64 19.27
N GLY A 345 23.56 6.40 20.25
CA GLY A 345 24.28 6.66 21.50
C GLY A 345 25.42 7.67 21.38
N ASP A 346 26.03 7.94 22.53
CA ASP A 346 27.27 8.70 22.67
C ASP A 346 28.13 7.98 23.74
N PRO A 347 29.31 7.40 23.40
CA PRO A 347 29.88 7.33 22.05
C PRO A 347 29.00 6.52 21.07
N PRO A 348 29.04 6.83 19.76
CA PRO A 348 28.17 6.19 18.79
C PRO A 348 28.53 4.73 18.50
N ASP A 349 27.51 3.87 18.46
CA ASP A 349 27.59 2.44 18.14
C ASP A 349 28.44 2.13 16.90
N SER A 350 29.19 1.03 16.97
CA SER A 350 30.04 0.53 15.90
C SER A 350 29.23 -0.09 14.76
N THR A 351 28.66 0.75 13.89
CA THR A 351 28.13 0.30 12.60
C THR A 351 29.26 -0.18 11.69
N GLN A 352 29.25 -1.47 11.36
CA GLN A 352 30.18 -2.12 10.45
C GLN A 352 29.73 -1.97 8.99
N VAL A 353 30.67 -1.63 8.10
CA VAL A 353 30.42 -1.36 6.68
C VAL A 353 31.10 -2.40 5.81
N PHE A 354 30.32 -3.06 4.96
CA PHE A 354 30.84 -4.04 4.01
C PHE A 354 30.57 -3.58 2.58
N LYS A 355 31.63 -3.40 1.79
CA LYS A 355 31.58 -3.12 0.35
C LYS A 355 32.05 -4.35 -0.41
N PHE A 356 31.21 -4.83 -1.33
CA PHE A 356 31.53 -5.91 -2.25
C PHE A 356 31.31 -5.44 -3.69
N ASP A 357 32.25 -5.74 -4.57
CA ASP A 357 32.17 -5.40 -5.99
C ASP A 357 31.53 -6.54 -6.82
N GLU A 358 31.48 -6.36 -8.14
CA GLU A 358 31.01 -7.35 -9.12
C GLU A 358 31.79 -8.68 -9.09
N SER A 359 32.98 -8.77 -8.48
CA SER A 359 33.73 -10.02 -8.37
C SER A 359 33.10 -11.01 -7.38
N PHE A 360 32.25 -10.52 -6.47
CA PHE A 360 31.46 -11.32 -5.53
C PHE A 360 30.10 -11.76 -6.09
N ARG A 361 29.69 -11.31 -7.28
CA ARG A 361 28.49 -11.82 -7.97
C ARG A 361 28.81 -13.23 -8.51
N ALA A 362 27.99 -14.22 -8.17
CA ALA A 362 28.24 -15.63 -8.52
C ALA A 362 28.17 -15.93 -10.04
N CYS A 363 27.62 -15.00 -10.82
CA CYS A 363 27.67 -14.96 -12.29
C CYS A 363 27.87 -13.50 -12.68
N ARG A 364 29.05 -13.14 -13.21
CA ARG A 364 29.42 -11.75 -13.54
C ARG A 364 28.58 -11.23 -14.71
N ILE A 365 28.21 -9.95 -14.72
CA ILE A 365 27.54 -9.33 -15.88
C ILE A 365 28.51 -8.42 -16.63
N THR A 366 28.77 -8.76 -17.89
CA THR A 366 29.38 -7.83 -18.86
C THR A 366 28.30 -6.85 -19.33
N ARG A 367 28.58 -5.54 -19.25
CA ARG A 367 27.58 -4.49 -19.48
C ARG A 367 27.97 -3.61 -20.67
N HIS A 368 27.00 -3.25 -21.50
CA HIS A 368 27.20 -2.41 -22.69
C HIS A 368 26.09 -1.35 -22.80
N VAL A 369 26.48 -0.09 -23.00
CA VAL A 369 25.56 0.99 -23.38
C VAL A 369 25.82 1.33 -24.85
N TYR A 370 24.77 1.62 -25.60
CA TYR A 370 24.82 2.12 -26.98
C TYR A 370 23.91 3.33 -27.11
N GLY A 371 24.49 4.53 -27.20
CA GLY A 371 23.77 5.76 -27.46
C GLY A 371 23.57 6.02 -28.94
N TYR A 372 22.33 6.23 -29.36
CA TYR A 372 21.96 6.56 -30.73
C TYR A 372 21.52 8.02 -30.88
N PRO A 373 21.92 8.72 -31.95
CA PRO A 373 21.64 10.15 -32.13
C PRO A 373 20.20 10.38 -32.58
N ARG A 374 19.45 11.16 -31.78
CA ARG A 374 18.03 11.48 -32.02
C ARG A 374 17.86 12.72 -32.89
N LYS A 375 17.28 12.56 -34.07
CA LYS A 375 17.12 13.63 -35.07
C LYS A 375 15.72 14.27 -35.04
N GLN A 376 15.44 15.12 -34.04
CA GLN A 376 14.12 15.76 -33.83
C GLN A 376 12.91 14.78 -33.78
N GLN A 377 13.17 13.50 -33.51
CA GLN A 377 12.17 12.44 -33.50
C GLN A 377 11.37 12.40 -32.20
N ASN A 378 10.08 12.05 -32.31
CA ASN A 378 9.30 11.59 -31.17
C ASN A 378 9.81 10.23 -30.68
N GLU A 379 9.45 9.81 -29.46
CA GLU A 379 10.03 8.58 -28.88
C GLU A 379 9.66 7.32 -29.68
N PHE A 380 8.46 7.24 -30.27
CA PHE A 380 8.04 6.08 -31.07
C PHE A 380 8.90 5.93 -32.35
N GLN A 381 9.23 7.05 -33.00
CA GLN A 381 10.16 7.09 -34.13
C GLN A 381 11.60 6.72 -33.69
N PHE A 382 12.02 7.14 -32.50
CA PHE A 382 13.32 6.79 -31.94
C PHE A 382 13.42 5.30 -31.60
N LEU A 383 12.42 4.70 -30.94
CA LEU A 383 12.32 3.25 -30.69
C LEU A 383 12.35 2.45 -32.00
N SER A 384 11.65 2.90 -33.05
CA SER A 384 11.70 2.27 -34.38
C SER A 384 13.08 2.38 -35.04
N THR A 385 13.89 3.38 -34.66
CA THR A 385 15.30 3.50 -35.07
C THR A 385 16.18 2.53 -34.27
N LEU A 386 15.95 2.39 -32.96
CA LEU A 386 16.63 1.38 -32.12
C LEU A 386 16.38 -0.05 -32.61
N ASP A 387 15.17 -0.38 -33.06
CA ASP A 387 14.86 -1.68 -33.70
C ASP A 387 15.78 -2.00 -34.89
N GLY A 388 16.09 -0.99 -35.71
CA GLY A 388 16.97 -1.15 -36.89
C GLY A 388 18.42 -1.49 -36.53
N HIS A 389 18.84 -1.19 -35.30
CA HIS A 389 20.16 -1.53 -34.77
C HIS A 389 20.14 -2.75 -33.85
N LEU A 390 19.02 -3.05 -33.20
CA LEU A 390 18.88 -4.13 -32.22
C LEU A 390 19.38 -5.49 -32.76
N PHE A 391 19.06 -5.84 -34.01
CA PHE A 391 19.42 -7.17 -34.52
C PHE A 391 20.94 -7.37 -34.66
N SER A 392 21.70 -6.36 -35.10
CA SER A 392 23.16 -6.47 -35.18
C SER A 392 23.82 -6.43 -33.81
N VAL A 393 23.23 -5.73 -32.84
CA VAL A 393 23.62 -5.80 -31.42
C VAL A 393 23.38 -7.20 -30.85
N LEU A 394 22.25 -7.86 -31.18
CA LEU A 394 22.00 -9.25 -30.81
C LEU A 394 23.02 -10.22 -31.43
N GLN A 395 23.33 -10.08 -32.73
CA GLN A 395 24.37 -10.90 -33.40
C GLN A 395 25.76 -10.73 -32.79
N LYS A 396 26.09 -9.55 -32.26
CA LYS A 396 27.39 -9.28 -31.62
C LYS A 396 27.55 -9.95 -30.25
N HIS A 397 26.46 -10.14 -29.50
CA HIS A 397 26.51 -10.44 -28.06
C HIS A 397 25.77 -11.71 -27.62
N VAL A 398 24.87 -12.27 -28.42
CA VAL A 398 24.06 -13.44 -28.04
C VAL A 398 24.79 -14.74 -28.40
N GLN A 399 25.21 -15.48 -27.39
CA GLN A 399 25.92 -16.77 -27.53
C GLN A 399 24.96 -17.97 -27.78
N SER A 400 23.91 -17.82 -28.58
CA SER A 400 22.81 -18.81 -28.71
C SER A 400 22.12 -19.22 -27.38
N LYS A 401 22.23 -18.41 -26.34
CA LYS A 401 21.61 -18.61 -25.01
C LYS A 401 20.30 -17.79 -24.87
N PRO A 402 19.47 -18.03 -23.84
CA PRO A 402 18.21 -17.32 -23.68
C PRO A 402 18.38 -15.81 -23.47
N VAL A 403 17.52 -15.02 -24.12
CA VAL A 403 17.53 -13.54 -24.13
C VAL A 403 16.19 -13.01 -23.62
N VAL A 404 16.21 -11.94 -22.82
CA VAL A 404 15.03 -11.12 -22.52
C VAL A 404 15.28 -9.69 -23.00
N ILE A 405 14.33 -9.14 -23.75
CA ILE A 405 14.39 -7.78 -24.30
C ILE A 405 13.24 -6.98 -23.68
N PHE A 406 13.57 -5.98 -22.86
CA PHE A 406 12.61 -5.08 -22.24
C PHE A 406 12.33 -3.88 -23.16
N CYS A 407 11.08 -3.75 -23.60
CA CYS A 407 10.57 -2.65 -24.44
C CYS A 407 9.45 -1.90 -23.70
N PRO A 408 9.19 -0.61 -23.97
CA PRO A 408 8.33 0.22 -23.11
C PRO A 408 6.83 0.22 -23.42
N THR A 409 6.34 -0.56 -24.39
CA THR A 409 4.90 -0.67 -24.74
C THR A 409 4.57 -1.98 -25.47
N ARG A 410 3.31 -2.48 -25.49
CA ARG A 410 2.92 -3.66 -26.30
C ARG A 410 3.18 -3.46 -27.79
N LYS A 411 2.98 -2.24 -28.34
CA LYS A 411 3.34 -1.95 -29.73
C LYS A 411 4.83 -2.20 -29.92
N SER A 412 5.69 -1.63 -29.08
CA SER A 412 7.13 -1.87 -29.16
C SER A 412 7.45 -3.36 -29.01
N VAL A 413 6.96 -4.04 -27.96
CA VAL A 413 7.17 -5.49 -27.76
C VAL A 413 6.81 -6.30 -29.02
N THR A 414 5.65 -6.01 -29.61
CA THR A 414 5.13 -6.68 -30.80
C THR A 414 5.97 -6.37 -32.05
N THR A 415 6.13 -5.09 -32.38
CA THR A 415 6.86 -4.62 -33.57
C THR A 415 8.34 -4.97 -33.52
N THR A 416 8.97 -4.89 -32.34
CA THR A 416 10.34 -5.33 -32.11
C THR A 416 10.45 -6.85 -32.30
N ALA A 417 9.53 -7.66 -31.77
CA ALA A 417 9.51 -9.11 -32.00
C ALA A 417 9.30 -9.47 -33.49
N GLU A 418 8.37 -8.82 -34.18
CA GLU A 418 8.10 -9.00 -35.62
C GLU A 418 9.34 -8.64 -36.48
N LYS A 419 10.03 -7.53 -36.18
CA LYS A 419 11.27 -7.11 -36.86
C LYS A 419 12.44 -8.07 -36.60
N ILE A 420 12.60 -8.57 -35.36
CA ILE A 420 13.61 -9.58 -35.04
C ILE A 420 13.32 -10.89 -35.80
N ALA A 421 12.08 -11.38 -35.75
CA ALA A 421 11.67 -12.61 -36.42
C ALA A 421 11.91 -12.53 -37.95
N THR A 422 11.51 -11.42 -38.57
CA THR A 422 11.71 -11.16 -40.01
C THR A 422 13.21 -11.15 -40.38
N SER A 423 14.04 -10.49 -39.57
CA SER A 423 15.49 -10.43 -39.80
C SER A 423 16.16 -11.80 -39.63
N TYR A 424 15.72 -12.58 -38.63
CA TYR A 424 16.19 -13.94 -38.39
C TYR A 424 15.86 -14.89 -39.56
N MET A 425 14.62 -14.85 -40.06
CA MET A 425 14.19 -15.66 -41.20
C MET A 425 15.00 -15.33 -42.46
N LYS A 426 15.15 -14.04 -42.78
CA LYS A 426 15.95 -13.56 -43.91
C LYS A 426 17.42 -14.04 -43.87
N LEU A 427 18.04 -14.03 -42.68
CA LEU A 427 19.42 -14.53 -42.52
C LEU A 427 19.51 -16.06 -42.55
N THR A 428 18.43 -16.76 -42.16
CA THR A 428 18.32 -18.21 -42.27
C THR A 428 18.27 -18.64 -43.75
N GLU A 429 17.48 -17.94 -44.56
CA GLU A 429 17.43 -18.10 -46.02
C GLU A 429 18.80 -17.81 -46.67
N GLN A 430 19.46 -16.75 -46.23
CA GLN A 430 20.80 -16.34 -46.70
C GLN A 430 21.95 -17.20 -46.13
N LYS A 431 21.67 -18.19 -45.27
CA LYS A 431 22.66 -19.08 -44.61
C LYS A 431 23.79 -18.34 -43.88
N GLN A 432 23.50 -17.17 -43.31
CA GLN A 432 24.46 -16.38 -42.54
C GLN A 432 24.50 -16.79 -41.06
N ASN A 433 25.45 -16.24 -40.29
CA ASN A 433 25.58 -16.49 -38.86
C ASN A 433 24.36 -15.98 -38.08
N LEU A 434 23.59 -16.91 -37.53
CA LEU A 434 22.40 -16.65 -36.73
C LEU A 434 22.77 -16.40 -35.25
N PRO A 435 22.09 -15.45 -34.56
CA PRO A 435 22.33 -15.16 -33.14
C PRO A 435 21.90 -16.31 -32.20
N TRP A 436 20.97 -17.16 -32.63
CA TRP A 436 20.63 -18.42 -31.96
C TRP A 436 20.40 -19.55 -32.97
N ARG A 437 20.41 -20.79 -32.47
CA ARG A 437 20.14 -22.00 -33.25
C ARG A 437 18.68 -22.05 -33.69
N LEU A 438 18.40 -22.78 -34.77
CA LEU A 438 17.02 -23.05 -35.20
C LEU A 438 16.18 -23.61 -34.04
N PRO A 439 14.96 -23.07 -33.80
CA PRO A 439 14.12 -23.53 -32.70
C PRO A 439 13.70 -24.98 -32.88
N PRO A 440 13.54 -25.75 -31.79
CA PRO A 440 12.85 -27.03 -31.85
C PRO A 440 11.37 -26.81 -32.18
N ARG A 441 10.71 -27.85 -32.70
CA ARG A 441 9.27 -27.80 -32.95
C ARG A 441 8.50 -27.52 -31.63
N ILE A 442 7.58 -26.56 -31.70
CA ILE A 442 6.70 -26.13 -30.62
C ILE A 442 5.28 -26.54 -30.99
N ASP A 443 4.85 -27.68 -30.44
CA ASP A 443 3.49 -28.22 -30.59
C ASP A 443 2.53 -27.58 -29.57
N VAL A 444 2.48 -26.25 -29.57
CA VAL A 444 1.57 -25.42 -28.77
C VAL A 444 0.91 -24.42 -29.70
N THR A 445 -0.42 -24.32 -29.62
CA THR A 445 -1.20 -23.32 -30.35
C THR A 445 -1.57 -22.19 -29.41
N PHE A 446 -1.14 -20.97 -29.73
CA PHE A 446 -1.43 -19.76 -28.95
C PHE A 446 -2.73 -19.11 -29.44
N GLN A 447 -3.39 -18.37 -28.57
CA GLN A 447 -4.61 -17.62 -28.91
C GLN A 447 -4.26 -16.29 -29.60
N ASP A 448 -3.15 -15.66 -29.22
CA ASP A 448 -2.63 -14.49 -29.91
C ASP A 448 -1.95 -14.85 -31.26
N VAL A 449 -2.47 -14.27 -32.34
CA VAL A 449 -2.05 -14.55 -33.72
C VAL A 449 -0.63 -14.04 -34.00
N LYS A 450 -0.21 -12.93 -33.38
CA LYS A 450 1.12 -12.34 -33.59
C LYS A 450 2.19 -13.17 -32.88
N LEU A 451 1.92 -13.58 -31.64
CA LEU A 451 2.71 -14.55 -30.89
C LEU A 451 2.86 -15.87 -31.67
N GLN A 452 1.77 -16.41 -32.21
CA GLN A 452 1.76 -17.63 -33.00
C GLN A 452 2.61 -17.52 -34.29
N ALA A 453 2.76 -16.32 -34.85
CA ALA A 453 3.63 -16.06 -35.99
C ALA A 453 5.12 -16.01 -35.60
N VAL A 454 5.49 -15.19 -34.60
CA VAL A 454 6.91 -14.96 -34.24
C VAL A 454 7.58 -16.19 -33.60
N VAL A 455 6.82 -17.03 -32.87
CA VAL A 455 7.33 -18.23 -32.17
C VAL A 455 8.10 -19.19 -33.07
N LYS A 456 7.79 -19.23 -34.38
CA LYS A 456 8.49 -20.05 -35.39
C LYS A 456 9.98 -19.69 -35.53
N SER A 457 10.37 -18.46 -35.17
CA SER A 457 11.76 -17.96 -35.17
C SER A 457 12.48 -18.12 -33.82
N GLY A 458 11.80 -18.65 -32.79
CA GLY A 458 12.34 -18.73 -31.42
C GLY A 458 12.18 -17.45 -30.62
N VAL A 459 11.45 -16.47 -31.16
CA VAL A 459 11.08 -15.20 -30.51
C VAL A 459 9.65 -15.29 -30.01
N ALA A 460 9.38 -14.84 -28.78
CA ALA A 460 8.05 -14.75 -28.21
C ALA A 460 7.77 -13.36 -27.61
N ILE A 461 6.49 -13.06 -27.45
CA ILE A 461 5.96 -11.83 -26.85
C ILE A 461 5.50 -12.14 -25.41
N HIS A 462 5.75 -11.23 -24.46
CA HIS A 462 5.18 -11.29 -23.12
C HIS A 462 4.73 -9.90 -22.64
N HIS A 463 3.45 -9.76 -22.31
CA HIS A 463 2.91 -8.52 -21.74
C HIS A 463 1.56 -8.76 -21.08
N ALA A 464 1.12 -7.86 -20.19
CA ALA A 464 -0.10 -8.01 -19.39
C ALA A 464 -1.38 -8.21 -20.23
N GLY A 465 -1.38 -7.75 -21.49
CA GLY A 465 -2.47 -7.93 -22.45
C GLY A 465 -2.60 -9.32 -23.08
N LEU A 466 -1.62 -10.23 -22.88
CA LEU A 466 -1.77 -11.63 -23.31
C LEU A 466 -2.67 -12.39 -22.33
N ASN A 467 -3.44 -13.35 -22.88
CA ASN A 467 -4.22 -14.26 -22.06
C ASN A 467 -3.30 -15.05 -21.10
N LEU A 468 -3.83 -15.40 -19.92
CA LEU A 468 -3.06 -15.99 -18.83
C LEU A 468 -2.43 -17.33 -19.21
N ASP A 469 -3.08 -18.10 -20.09
CA ASP A 469 -2.59 -19.41 -20.50
C ASP A 469 -1.52 -19.30 -21.61
N ASP A 470 -1.63 -18.33 -22.51
CA ASP A 470 -0.58 -17.98 -23.48
C ASP A 470 0.70 -17.53 -22.76
N ARG A 471 0.58 -16.71 -21.69
CA ARG A 471 1.73 -16.29 -20.86
C ARG A 471 2.44 -17.46 -20.19
N LYS A 472 1.71 -18.32 -19.46
CA LYS A 472 2.28 -19.53 -18.86
C LYS A 472 2.95 -20.43 -19.89
N ALA A 473 2.37 -20.57 -21.08
CA ALA A 473 2.96 -21.37 -22.15
C ALA A 473 4.30 -20.77 -22.64
N VAL A 474 4.40 -19.45 -22.82
CA VAL A 474 5.67 -18.76 -23.12
C VAL A 474 6.68 -18.94 -21.99
N GLU A 475 6.26 -18.76 -20.73
CA GLU A 475 7.11 -18.96 -19.55
C GLU A 475 7.71 -20.38 -19.49
N GLU A 476 6.86 -21.40 -19.60
CA GLU A 476 7.28 -22.80 -19.60
C GLU A 476 8.22 -23.12 -20.77
N LEU A 477 7.91 -22.67 -21.98
CA LEU A 477 8.70 -22.97 -23.17
C LEU A 477 10.09 -22.30 -23.12
N PHE A 478 10.20 -21.09 -22.57
CA PHE A 478 11.48 -20.42 -22.34
C PHE A 478 12.27 -21.06 -21.18
N ALA A 479 11.60 -21.44 -20.08
CA ALA A 479 12.23 -22.22 -19.00
C ALA A 479 12.77 -23.58 -19.51
N LYS A 480 12.05 -24.23 -20.44
CA LYS A 480 12.44 -25.46 -21.17
C LYS A 480 13.44 -25.20 -22.31
N LYS A 481 13.92 -23.96 -22.50
CA LYS A 481 14.85 -23.51 -23.56
C LYS A 481 14.40 -23.85 -24.99
N LYS A 482 13.09 -23.95 -25.24
CA LYS A 482 12.49 -24.06 -26.59
C LYS A 482 12.32 -22.70 -27.27
N ILE A 483 12.17 -21.63 -26.49
CA ILE A 483 12.18 -20.24 -26.95
C ILE A 483 13.55 -19.65 -26.62
N ASN A 484 14.13 -18.90 -27.55
CA ASN A 484 15.46 -18.28 -27.40
C ASN A 484 15.37 -16.81 -26.97
N VAL A 485 14.34 -16.09 -27.41
CA VAL A 485 14.15 -14.66 -27.09
C VAL A 485 12.73 -14.44 -26.59
N ILE A 486 12.57 -13.78 -25.45
CA ILE A 486 11.32 -13.11 -25.08
C ILE A 486 11.51 -11.61 -25.26
N VAL A 487 10.60 -10.96 -25.99
CA VAL A 487 10.42 -9.51 -25.94
C VAL A 487 9.27 -9.23 -24.96
N SER A 488 9.48 -8.31 -24.02
CA SER A 488 8.59 -8.09 -22.88
C SER A 488 8.51 -6.62 -22.47
N THR A 489 7.41 -6.21 -21.85
CA THR A 489 7.40 -5.00 -21.00
C THR A 489 8.04 -5.26 -19.64
N SER A 490 8.05 -4.24 -18.78
CA SER A 490 8.44 -4.25 -17.36
C SER A 490 7.91 -5.47 -16.55
N THR A 491 6.82 -6.10 -16.99
CA THR A 491 6.21 -7.32 -16.41
C THR A 491 7.23 -8.37 -15.92
N LEU A 492 8.20 -8.78 -16.76
CA LEU A 492 9.22 -9.79 -16.38
C LEU A 492 10.43 -9.24 -15.60
N ALA A 493 10.48 -7.95 -15.29
CA ALA A 493 11.57 -7.37 -14.51
C ALA A 493 11.47 -7.70 -13.01
N VAL A 494 10.26 -7.98 -12.51
CA VAL A 494 9.94 -8.24 -11.09
C VAL A 494 9.14 -9.56 -10.98
N GLY A 495 9.10 -10.18 -9.81
CA GLY A 495 8.13 -11.23 -9.47
C GLY A 495 8.34 -12.64 -10.05
N VAL A 496 8.90 -12.79 -11.26
CA VAL A 496 9.02 -14.10 -11.94
C VAL A 496 10.49 -14.57 -12.02
N ASN A 497 10.76 -15.83 -11.68
CA ASN A 497 12.11 -16.44 -11.75
C ASN A 497 12.45 -16.89 -13.19
N MET A 498 12.45 -15.95 -14.14
CA MET A 498 12.68 -16.23 -15.56
C MET A 498 14.16 -16.11 -15.96
N PRO A 499 14.77 -17.20 -16.45
CA PRO A 499 16.89 -17.12 -16.74
C PRO A 499 17.26 -16.54 -18.11
N ALA A 500 17.31 -15.22 -18.22
CA ALA A 500 18.06 -14.59 -19.30
C ALA A 500 19.57 -14.84 -19.06
N HIS A 501 20.30 -15.25 -20.09
CA HIS A 501 21.75 -15.04 -20.13
C HIS A 501 22.04 -13.59 -20.52
N THR A 502 21.36 -13.13 -21.57
CA THR A 502 21.48 -11.78 -22.12
C THR A 502 20.20 -10.99 -21.83
N VAL A 503 20.31 -9.84 -21.20
CA VAL A 503 19.24 -8.85 -21.07
C VAL A 503 19.51 -7.69 -22.01
N VAL A 504 18.48 -7.21 -22.69
CA VAL A 504 18.50 -5.96 -23.46
C VAL A 504 17.43 -5.03 -22.92
N ILE A 505 17.77 -3.75 -22.74
CA ILE A 505 16.84 -2.66 -22.42
C ILE A 505 16.75 -1.79 -23.67
N HIS A 506 15.59 -1.79 -24.31
CA HIS A 506 15.32 -1.15 -25.59
C HIS A 506 14.61 0.18 -25.35
N GLY A 507 15.37 1.26 -25.36
CA GLY A 507 14.92 2.59 -24.93
C GLY A 507 14.95 2.74 -23.41
N THR A 508 15.38 3.91 -22.94
CA THR A 508 15.52 4.23 -21.51
C THR A 508 14.36 5.02 -20.93
N LYS A 509 13.21 5.05 -21.62
CA LYS A 509 11.99 5.75 -21.19
C LYS A 509 10.77 4.83 -21.26
N GLN A 510 9.87 4.99 -20.31
CA GLN A 510 8.59 4.29 -20.19
C GLN A 510 7.41 5.21 -20.51
N TRP A 511 6.28 4.61 -20.89
CA TRP A 511 5.05 5.34 -21.22
C TRP A 511 4.11 5.43 -20.01
N ALA A 512 4.46 6.25 -19.03
CA ALA A 512 3.63 6.55 -17.85
C ALA A 512 2.44 7.49 -18.19
N GLY A 513 1.83 7.34 -19.38
CA GLY A 513 0.91 8.33 -19.98
C GLY A 513 1.57 9.63 -20.45
N SER A 514 2.88 9.76 -20.21
CA SER A 514 3.83 10.69 -20.80
C SER A 514 5.16 9.93 -20.92
N TRP A 515 6.05 10.35 -21.81
CA TRP A 515 7.40 9.78 -21.85
C TRP A 515 8.21 10.25 -20.65
N VAL A 516 8.45 9.34 -19.71
CA VAL A 516 9.26 9.55 -18.51
C VAL A 516 10.44 8.58 -18.55
N GLU A 517 11.60 8.96 -18.03
CA GLU A 517 12.72 8.02 -17.92
C GLU A 517 12.34 6.79 -17.07
N TYR A 518 12.94 5.63 -17.33
CA TYR A 518 12.89 4.55 -16.33
C TYR A 518 13.58 4.99 -15.06
N ASN A 519 13.13 4.48 -13.92
CA ASN A 519 13.85 4.70 -12.69
C ASN A 519 15.16 3.90 -12.69
N ASP A 520 16.20 4.43 -12.06
CA ASP A 520 17.52 3.81 -12.02
C ASP A 520 17.46 2.42 -11.34
N LEU A 521 16.55 2.22 -10.38
CA LEU A 521 16.21 0.92 -9.80
C LEU A 521 15.63 -0.08 -10.82
N ASP A 522 14.69 0.33 -11.66
CA ASP A 522 14.04 -0.55 -12.63
C ASP A 522 15.09 -1.10 -13.61
N ILE A 523 15.99 -0.22 -14.06
CA ILE A 523 17.13 -0.55 -14.92
C ILE A 523 18.06 -1.53 -14.21
N ILE A 524 18.42 -1.30 -12.94
CA ILE A 524 19.24 -2.23 -12.14
C ILE A 524 18.54 -3.59 -11.96
N GLN A 525 17.22 -3.64 -11.74
CA GLN A 525 16.48 -4.89 -11.61
C GLN A 525 16.39 -5.66 -12.94
N MET A 526 16.16 -4.97 -14.07
CA MET A 526 16.22 -5.56 -15.41
C MET A 526 17.60 -6.16 -15.69
N ILE A 527 18.68 -5.39 -15.50
CA ILE A 527 20.08 -5.87 -15.59
C ILE A 527 20.29 -7.07 -14.66
N GLY A 528 19.73 -7.03 -13.46
CA GLY A 528 19.81 -8.08 -12.45
C GLY A 528 19.37 -9.46 -12.93
N ARG A 529 18.48 -9.54 -13.94
CA ARG A 529 18.00 -10.79 -14.56
C ARG A 529 19.04 -11.50 -15.44
N ALA A 530 20.15 -10.84 -15.80
CA ALA A 530 21.20 -11.44 -16.63
C ALA A 530 22.09 -12.42 -15.84
N GLY A 531 22.18 -13.65 -16.37
CA GLY A 531 23.00 -14.75 -15.86
C GLY A 531 22.43 -15.43 -14.60
N ARG A 532 22.17 -16.75 -14.66
CA ARG A 532 21.82 -17.55 -13.47
C ARG A 532 22.99 -18.47 -13.08
N PRO A 533 23.53 -18.40 -11.84
CA PRO A 533 24.70 -19.18 -11.38
C PRO A 533 24.60 -20.72 -11.47
N GLN A 534 23.40 -21.27 -11.72
CA GLN A 534 23.18 -22.71 -11.92
C GLN A 534 23.42 -23.17 -13.37
N PHE A 535 23.47 -22.25 -14.33
CA PHE A 535 23.52 -22.54 -15.77
C PHE A 535 24.63 -21.77 -16.50
N ASP A 536 25.06 -20.63 -15.96
CA ASP A 536 25.96 -19.69 -16.61
C ASP A 536 27.05 -19.19 -15.64
N LYS A 537 28.25 -18.93 -16.17
CA LYS A 537 29.38 -18.30 -15.46
C LYS A 537 29.42 -16.77 -15.63
N GLU A 538 28.84 -16.31 -16.73
CA GLU A 538 28.75 -14.92 -17.17
C GLU A 538 27.34 -14.65 -17.70
N GLY A 539 26.90 -13.40 -17.62
CA GLY A 539 25.72 -12.88 -18.30
C GLY A 539 26.06 -11.58 -19.00
N VAL A 540 25.16 -11.11 -19.88
CA VAL A 540 25.36 -9.87 -20.63
C VAL A 540 24.15 -8.95 -20.41
N ALA A 541 24.38 -7.67 -20.17
CA ALA A 541 23.33 -6.66 -20.13
C ALA A 541 23.63 -5.54 -21.12
N ILE A 542 22.63 -5.15 -21.90
CA ILE A 542 22.76 -4.19 -23.00
C ILE A 542 21.70 -3.10 -22.84
N ILE A 543 22.09 -1.83 -22.92
CA ILE A 543 21.19 -0.68 -22.89
C ILE A 543 21.27 0.04 -24.24
N LEU A 544 20.12 0.22 -24.89
CA LEU A 544 19.96 1.04 -26.10
C LEU A 544 19.31 2.37 -25.68
N CYS A 545 20.06 3.47 -25.76
CA CYS A 545 19.61 4.78 -25.26
C CYS A 545 19.83 5.91 -26.28
N GLU A 546 19.41 7.12 -25.92
CA GLU A 546 19.79 8.35 -26.62
C GLU A 546 21.26 8.68 -26.30
N SER A 547 22.06 9.14 -27.27
CA SER A 547 23.49 9.48 -27.05
C SER A 547 23.71 10.53 -25.95
N THR A 548 22.72 11.39 -25.70
CA THR A 548 22.70 12.37 -24.60
C THR A 548 22.69 11.72 -23.21
N LEU A 549 22.12 10.52 -23.09
CA LEU A 549 21.98 9.77 -21.83
C LEU A 549 23.06 8.70 -21.66
N GLU A 550 23.90 8.46 -22.68
CA GLU A 550 24.92 7.40 -22.65
C GLU A 550 25.90 7.56 -21.47
N ALA A 551 26.28 8.79 -21.12
CA ALA A 551 27.11 9.06 -19.95
C ALA A 551 26.40 8.75 -18.61
N LYS A 552 25.10 9.09 -18.49
CA LYS A 552 24.29 8.75 -17.30
C LYS A 552 24.24 7.23 -17.12
N TYR A 553 23.89 6.50 -18.19
CA TYR A 553 23.75 5.05 -18.12
C TYR A 553 25.08 4.35 -17.88
N ASN A 554 26.20 4.82 -18.45
CA ASN A 554 27.53 4.31 -18.11
C ASN A 554 27.91 4.51 -16.63
N SER A 555 27.52 5.61 -16.00
CA SER A 555 27.71 5.85 -14.55
C SER A 555 26.81 4.97 -13.67
N LEU A 556 25.55 4.76 -14.10
CA LEU A 556 24.63 3.86 -13.42
C LEU A 556 25.13 2.40 -13.46
N ILE A 557 25.62 1.93 -14.61
CA ILE A 557 26.12 0.55 -14.74
C ILE A 557 27.48 0.31 -14.09
N SER A 558 28.29 1.35 -13.86
CA SER A 558 29.53 1.25 -13.08
C SER A 558 29.27 1.27 -11.56
N GLY A 559 28.03 1.51 -11.14
CA GLY A 559 27.66 1.60 -9.72
C GLY A 559 28.16 2.87 -9.03
N GLN A 560 28.32 3.96 -9.79
CA GLN A 560 28.90 5.23 -9.31
C GLN A 560 27.85 6.28 -8.91
N THR A 561 26.55 6.05 -9.17
CA THR A 561 25.46 6.96 -8.75
C THR A 561 25.43 7.15 -7.24
N ILE A 562 25.60 8.40 -6.77
CA ILE A 562 25.52 8.77 -5.36
C ILE A 562 24.06 8.75 -4.91
N LEU A 563 23.80 8.14 -3.75
CA LEU A 563 22.46 8.03 -3.18
C LEU A 563 22.08 9.32 -2.43
N GLU A 564 21.07 10.02 -2.95
CA GLU A 564 20.43 11.19 -2.33
C GLU A 564 19.10 10.82 -1.63
N SER A 565 18.57 11.72 -0.79
CA SER A 565 17.31 11.55 -0.07
C SER A 565 16.13 12.23 -0.77
N CYS A 566 14.99 11.56 -0.88
CA CYS A 566 13.72 12.17 -1.31
C CYS A 566 12.83 12.72 -0.17
N LEU A 567 13.25 12.69 1.10
CA LEU A 567 12.40 13.09 2.24
C LEU A 567 11.88 14.53 2.13
N HIS A 568 12.66 15.44 1.54
CA HIS A 568 12.28 16.83 1.29
C HIS A 568 11.02 16.98 0.42
N GLN A 569 10.65 15.98 -0.39
CA GLN A 569 9.52 16.02 -1.33
C GLN A 569 8.16 15.83 -0.62
N ASN A 570 8.15 15.15 0.54
CA ASN A 570 6.93 14.86 1.32
C ASN A 570 7.11 15.19 2.82
N LEU A 571 7.96 16.17 3.11
CA LEU A 571 8.32 16.56 4.48
C LEU A 571 7.11 17.03 5.29
N ILE A 572 6.14 17.68 4.63
CA ILE A 572 4.91 18.22 5.24
C ILE A 572 4.02 17.10 5.77
N GLU A 573 3.75 16.04 4.99
CA GLU A 573 3.02 14.86 5.45
C GLU A 573 3.69 14.18 6.65
N HIS A 574 5.01 14.04 6.60
CA HIS A 574 5.77 13.36 7.65
C HIS A 574 5.84 14.20 8.94
N PHE A 575 6.09 15.51 8.85
CA PHE A 575 5.98 16.43 9.99
C PHE A 575 4.59 16.38 10.62
N THR A 576 3.51 16.45 9.83
CA THR A 576 2.12 16.35 10.35
C THR A 576 1.94 15.08 11.19
N SER A 577 2.46 13.95 10.70
CA SER A 577 2.36 12.67 11.42
C SER A 577 3.20 12.62 12.70
N GLU A 578 4.40 13.20 12.71
CA GLU A 578 5.30 13.17 13.88
C GLU A 578 4.90 14.19 14.95
N ILE A 579 4.23 15.28 14.56
CA ILE A 579 3.56 16.21 15.48
C ILE A 579 2.33 15.53 16.11
N CYS A 580 1.52 14.85 15.30
CA CYS A 580 0.39 14.03 15.77
C CYS A 580 0.82 12.89 16.73
N LEU A 581 2.06 12.37 16.59
CA LEU A 581 2.63 11.37 17.48
C LEU A 581 3.27 11.93 18.77
N GLY A 582 3.38 13.25 18.91
CA GLY A 582 4.11 13.90 20.01
C GLY A 582 5.63 13.74 19.93
N THR A 583 6.19 13.43 18.74
CA THR A 583 7.64 13.42 18.50
C THR A 583 8.20 14.82 18.29
N ILE A 584 7.37 15.72 17.76
CA ILE A 584 7.71 17.10 17.45
C ILE A 584 6.66 18.00 18.11
N SER A 585 7.10 18.88 18.99
CA SER A 585 6.27 19.83 19.76
C SER A 585 6.58 21.30 19.45
N ASP A 586 7.70 21.55 18.77
CA ASP A 586 8.34 22.84 18.63
C ASP A 586 9.41 22.81 17.52
N ILE A 587 9.95 23.97 17.16
CA ILE A 587 10.97 24.10 16.12
C ILE A 587 12.27 23.33 16.45
N ARG A 588 12.66 23.25 17.73
CA ARG A 588 13.91 22.59 18.16
C ARG A 588 13.80 21.08 18.07
N THR A 589 12.66 20.50 18.45
CA THR A 589 12.36 19.08 18.25
C THR A 589 12.22 18.74 16.76
N ALA A 590 11.65 19.64 15.93
CA ALA A 590 11.61 19.46 14.47
C ALA A 590 13.03 19.42 13.84
N LYS A 591 13.89 20.38 14.18
CA LYS A 591 15.31 20.39 13.77
C LYS A 591 16.05 19.13 14.25
N THR A 592 15.73 18.63 15.44
CA THR A 592 16.36 17.43 16.04
C THR A 592 15.87 16.12 15.41
N TRP A 593 14.60 16.07 15.01
CA TRP A 593 14.06 14.96 14.21
C TRP A 593 14.75 14.89 12.84
N LEU A 594 14.91 16.03 12.15
CA LEU A 594 15.66 16.07 10.89
C LEU A 594 17.12 15.65 11.06
N ARG A 595 17.81 16.04 12.14
CA ARG A 595 19.20 15.59 12.42
C ARG A 595 19.35 14.06 12.54
N ASN A 596 18.27 13.33 12.80
CA ASN A 596 18.24 11.87 12.84
C ASN A 596 17.88 11.20 11.50
N SER A 597 17.72 11.97 10.42
CA SER A 597 17.35 11.51 9.07
C SER A 597 18.56 11.28 8.14
N PHE A 598 18.34 10.65 6.99
CA PHE A 598 19.35 10.50 5.93
C PHE A 598 19.49 11.80 5.11
N LEU A 599 18.39 12.55 4.96
CA LEU A 599 18.37 13.91 4.40
C LEU A 599 19.39 14.81 5.09
N PHE A 600 19.55 14.74 6.42
CA PHE A 600 20.56 15.51 7.13
C PHE A 600 21.99 15.16 6.71
N GLN A 601 22.34 13.86 6.62
CA GLN A 601 23.66 13.42 6.14
C GLN A 601 23.90 13.94 4.71
N ARG A 602 22.90 13.86 3.84
CA ARG A 602 23.02 14.28 2.45
C ARG A 602 23.06 15.80 2.27
N LEU A 603 22.31 16.55 3.08
CA LEU A 603 22.32 18.01 3.10
C LEU A 603 23.70 18.57 3.48
N GLN A 604 24.42 17.90 4.40
CA GLN A 604 25.81 18.23 4.75
C GLN A 604 26.83 17.90 3.64
N ARG A 605 26.50 16.98 2.73
CA ARG A 605 27.38 16.51 1.65
C ARG A 605 27.15 17.21 0.31
N ASN A 606 25.90 17.59 0.02
CA ASN A 606 25.48 18.14 -1.26
C ASN A 606 24.31 19.13 -1.05
N PRO A 607 24.53 20.31 -0.44
CA PRO A 607 23.44 21.23 -0.09
C PRO A 607 22.63 21.70 -1.30
N SER A 608 23.33 21.94 -2.42
CA SER A 608 22.77 22.52 -3.66
C SER A 608 21.81 21.59 -4.42
N HIS A 609 21.85 20.28 -4.16
CA HIS A 609 20.83 19.35 -4.64
C HIS A 609 19.45 19.61 -4.02
N TYR A 610 19.42 20.22 -2.82
CA TYR A 610 18.20 20.50 -2.07
C TYR A 610 17.75 21.97 -2.16
N SER A 611 18.36 22.74 -3.07
CA SER A 611 17.99 24.12 -3.39
C SER A 611 16.63 24.21 -4.10
N SER A 612 15.91 25.31 -3.87
CA SER A 612 14.61 25.57 -4.50
C SER A 612 14.79 25.77 -6.01
N LEU A 613 13.84 25.32 -6.83
CA LEU A 613 13.76 25.71 -8.25
C LEU A 613 13.29 27.18 -8.38
N GLY A 614 14.15 28.11 -7.98
CA GLY A 614 13.91 29.56 -8.01
C GLY A 614 15.09 30.35 -7.43
N ASP A 615 15.51 30.02 -6.22
CA ASP A 615 16.52 30.77 -5.46
C ASP A 615 17.96 30.42 -5.92
N LYS A 616 18.52 31.23 -6.81
CA LYS A 616 19.93 31.18 -7.23
C LYS A 616 20.79 32.27 -6.59
N THR A 617 20.48 32.64 -5.34
CA THR A 617 21.08 33.78 -4.64
C THR A 617 21.92 33.33 -3.44
N MET A 618 23.25 33.47 -3.56
CA MET A 618 24.28 33.09 -2.59
C MET A 618 24.42 31.59 -2.31
N GLU A 619 25.58 31.21 -1.76
CA GLU A 619 25.88 29.84 -1.33
C GLU A 619 25.29 29.59 0.08
N GLU A 620 24.00 29.25 0.14
CA GLU A 620 23.33 28.92 1.39
C GLU A 620 24.05 27.77 2.13
N THR A 621 24.31 27.95 3.42
CA THR A 621 24.89 26.88 4.26
C THR A 621 23.87 25.77 4.51
N TRP A 622 24.35 24.54 4.79
CA TRP A 622 23.45 23.42 5.10
C TRP A 622 22.62 23.69 6.38
N GLN A 623 23.13 24.52 7.29
CA GLN A 623 22.44 24.98 8.49
C GLN A 623 21.23 25.85 8.14
N GLU A 624 21.45 26.89 7.34
CA GLU A 624 20.38 27.78 6.86
C GLU A 624 19.36 27.00 6.05
N ARG A 625 19.81 26.08 5.19
CA ARG A 625 18.93 25.23 4.38
C ARG A 625 18.07 24.29 5.24
N LEU A 626 18.61 23.74 6.33
CA LEU A 626 17.83 22.92 7.29
C LEU A 626 16.78 23.78 8.01
N ASP A 627 17.18 24.96 8.48
CA ASP A 627 16.28 25.86 9.22
C ASP A 627 15.17 26.42 8.31
N GLN A 628 15.46 26.70 7.03
CA GLN A 628 14.45 27.00 6.01
C GLN A 628 13.48 25.83 5.78
N LEU A 629 13.98 24.60 5.61
CA LEU A 629 13.13 23.41 5.40
C LEU A 629 12.17 23.19 6.56
N VAL A 630 12.62 23.38 7.81
CA VAL A 630 11.74 23.33 9.00
C VAL A 630 10.73 24.48 8.95
N THR A 631 11.19 25.72 8.86
CA THR A 631 10.36 26.93 9.00
C THR A 631 9.29 27.00 7.91
N ASN A 632 9.64 26.73 6.65
CA ASN A 632 8.70 26.72 5.53
C ASN A 632 7.64 25.62 5.67
N SER A 633 8.02 24.45 6.20
CA SER A 633 7.07 23.35 6.44
C SER A 633 6.08 23.70 7.55
N ILE A 634 6.56 24.22 8.69
CA ILE A 634 5.71 24.62 9.82
C ILE A 634 4.81 25.81 9.46
N LEU A 635 5.32 26.84 8.75
CA LEU A 635 4.51 27.93 8.21
C LEU A 635 3.40 27.41 7.29
N THR A 636 3.70 26.44 6.43
CA THR A 636 2.73 25.86 5.49
C THR A 636 1.65 25.04 6.20
N LEU A 637 2.00 24.34 7.29
CA LEU A 637 1.05 23.61 8.14
C LEU A 637 0.15 24.55 8.96
N ASN A 638 0.72 25.63 9.52
CA ASN A 638 -0.03 26.63 10.29
C ASN A 638 -0.98 27.42 9.37
N LYS A 639 -0.52 27.81 8.17
CA LYS A 639 -1.35 28.46 7.13
C LYS A 639 -2.47 27.56 6.58
N ALA A 640 -2.35 26.24 6.71
CA ALA A 640 -3.43 25.30 6.43
C ALA A 640 -4.30 24.97 7.67
N GLU A 641 -3.94 25.50 8.84
CA GLU A 641 -4.50 25.22 10.16
C GLU A 641 -4.63 23.70 10.42
N LEU A 642 -3.58 22.96 10.06
CA LEU A 642 -3.35 21.55 10.41
C LEU A 642 -2.57 21.41 11.73
N ILE A 643 -1.88 22.49 12.12
CA ILE A 643 -1.32 22.71 13.45
C ILE A 643 -1.85 24.05 14.00
N SER A 644 -1.75 24.23 15.31
CA SER A 644 -2.04 25.49 16.00
C SER A 644 -0.80 25.95 16.76
N MET A 645 -0.39 27.20 16.53
CA MET A 645 0.72 27.88 17.19
C MET A 645 0.19 28.85 18.26
N GLN A 646 0.90 28.99 19.39
CA GLN A 646 0.50 29.90 20.47
C GLN A 646 0.80 31.38 20.15
N ASP A 647 1.87 31.65 19.40
CA ASP A 647 2.17 32.95 18.81
C ASP A 647 2.28 32.79 17.29
N ASN A 648 1.79 33.78 16.54
CA ASN A 648 1.81 33.84 15.08
C ASN A 648 2.66 35.02 14.55
N SER A 649 3.25 35.83 15.43
CA SER A 649 3.95 37.08 15.09
C SER A 649 5.39 36.85 14.63
N ARG A 650 6.10 35.87 15.21
CA ARG A 650 7.44 35.41 14.84
C ARG A 650 7.56 33.91 15.11
N ILE A 651 8.37 33.21 14.31
CA ILE A 651 8.81 31.84 14.60
C ILE A 651 10.23 31.90 15.16
N ASP A 652 10.45 31.21 16.27
CA ASP A 652 11.74 31.06 16.96
C ASP A 652 11.95 29.61 17.44
N ASP A 653 13.10 29.31 18.02
CA ASP A 653 13.44 27.97 18.56
C ASP A 653 12.70 27.61 19.87
N ALA A 654 11.76 28.45 20.33
CA ALA A 654 10.86 28.20 21.47
C ALA A 654 9.39 28.08 21.07
N SER A 655 9.04 28.42 19.82
CA SER A 655 7.70 28.39 19.26
C SER A 655 7.11 26.98 19.29
N SER A 656 6.23 26.74 20.27
CA SER A 656 5.51 25.48 20.44
C SER A 656 4.24 25.43 19.60
N PHE A 657 3.88 24.23 19.17
CA PHE A 657 2.70 23.98 18.35
C PHE A 657 2.09 22.61 18.61
N SER A 658 0.78 22.51 18.37
CA SER A 658 -0.04 21.32 18.57
C SER A 658 -0.74 20.91 17.29
N ILE A 659 -1.09 19.63 17.15
CA ILE A 659 -1.89 19.13 16.01
C ILE A 659 -3.34 19.63 16.15
N THR A 660 -3.98 20.05 15.05
CA THR A 660 -5.44 20.28 15.05
C THR A 660 -6.18 18.99 14.70
N ASP A 661 -7.50 18.92 14.94
CA ASP A 661 -8.32 17.79 14.51
C ASP A 661 -8.16 17.49 13.01
N TYR A 662 -7.97 18.52 12.17
CA TYR A 662 -7.70 18.36 10.74
C TYR A 662 -6.35 17.68 10.47
N GLY A 663 -5.29 18.04 11.21
CA GLY A 663 -3.99 17.37 11.13
C GLY A 663 -4.02 15.92 11.63
N GLU A 664 -4.84 15.65 12.66
CA GLU A 664 -5.07 14.30 13.15
C GLU A 664 -5.85 13.46 12.12
N ILE A 665 -6.93 14.00 11.55
CA ILE A 665 -7.71 13.36 10.46
C ILE A 665 -6.82 13.04 9.25
N MET A 666 -5.98 13.98 8.82
CA MET A 666 -5.03 13.77 7.72
C MET A 666 -4.05 12.63 8.02
N THR A 667 -3.51 12.59 9.24
CA THR A 667 -2.58 11.54 9.69
C THR A 667 -3.27 10.18 9.81
N ARG A 668 -4.43 10.13 10.46
CA ARG A 668 -5.24 8.95 10.78
C ARG A 668 -5.75 8.22 9.54
N TYR A 669 -6.11 8.94 8.49
CA TYR A 669 -6.57 8.35 7.21
C TYR A 669 -5.46 8.27 6.13
N TYR A 670 -4.25 8.77 6.43
CA TYR A 670 -3.10 8.80 5.52
C TYR A 670 -3.46 9.52 4.20
N ILE A 671 -3.89 10.77 4.35
CA ILE A 671 -4.33 11.68 3.28
C ILE A 671 -3.17 12.63 2.91
N ARG A 672 -2.99 12.96 1.63
CA ARG A 672 -1.97 13.95 1.17
C ARG A 672 -2.39 15.39 1.51
N PHE A 673 -1.42 16.28 1.69
CA PHE A 673 -1.64 17.67 2.10
C PHE A 673 -2.58 18.44 1.14
N SER A 674 -2.42 18.21 -0.17
CA SER A 674 -3.28 18.74 -1.23
C SER A 674 -4.74 18.32 -1.07
N THR A 675 -5.00 17.01 -0.92
CA THR A 675 -6.35 16.47 -0.71
C THR A 675 -6.96 16.97 0.58
N MET A 676 -6.21 17.07 1.68
CA MET A 676 -6.75 17.61 2.93
C MET A 676 -7.15 19.09 2.80
N ARG A 677 -6.37 19.90 2.06
CA ARG A 677 -6.75 21.28 1.72
C ARG A 677 -8.03 21.34 0.88
N MET A 678 -8.24 20.42 -0.07
CA MET A 678 -9.48 20.34 -0.85
C MET A 678 -10.70 19.96 0.02
N ILE A 679 -10.54 19.02 0.95
CA ILE A 679 -11.60 18.66 1.91
C ILE A 679 -11.97 19.87 2.79
N LYS A 680 -10.96 20.59 3.31
CA LYS A 680 -11.18 21.76 4.16
C LYS A 680 -11.84 22.93 3.41
N ALA A 681 -11.53 23.09 2.12
CA ALA A 681 -12.10 24.13 1.25
C ALA A 681 -13.55 23.87 0.77
N LEU A 682 -14.20 22.77 1.18
CA LEU A 682 -15.60 22.49 0.82
C LEU A 682 -16.56 23.60 1.33
N PRO A 683 -17.48 24.11 0.48
CA PRO A 683 -18.61 24.96 0.90
C PRO A 683 -19.52 24.26 1.91
N GLU A 684 -20.18 24.99 2.82
CA GLU A 684 -20.99 24.41 3.90
C GLU A 684 -22.31 23.77 3.40
N ASP A 685 -22.82 24.28 2.28
CA ASP A 685 -23.97 23.75 1.54
C ASP A 685 -23.59 22.60 0.58
N ALA A 686 -22.32 22.18 0.53
CA ALA A 686 -21.83 21.19 -0.43
C ALA A 686 -22.60 19.86 -0.34
N GLY A 687 -23.39 19.59 -1.40
CA GLY A 687 -24.18 18.38 -1.54
C GLY A 687 -23.37 17.16 -1.97
N LEU A 688 -24.05 16.02 -2.04
CA LEU A 688 -23.50 14.71 -2.39
C LEU A 688 -22.61 14.72 -3.65
N LYS A 689 -23.04 15.43 -4.70
CA LYS A 689 -22.28 15.57 -5.94
C LYS A 689 -20.90 16.20 -5.68
N SER A 690 -20.85 17.32 -4.98
CA SER A 690 -19.61 18.07 -4.74
C SER A 690 -18.63 17.28 -3.88
N LEU A 691 -19.11 16.56 -2.86
CA LEU A 691 -18.27 15.66 -2.05
C LEU A 691 -17.71 14.50 -2.89
N LEU A 692 -18.52 13.94 -3.80
CA LEU A 692 -18.03 12.92 -4.75
C LEU A 692 -17.01 13.51 -5.74
N GLU A 693 -17.21 14.73 -6.25
CA GLU A 693 -16.26 15.43 -7.10
C GLU A 693 -14.92 15.66 -6.38
N THR A 694 -14.93 16.06 -5.09
CA THR A 694 -13.71 16.20 -4.27
C THR A 694 -13.00 14.86 -4.06
N ILE A 695 -13.72 13.75 -3.83
CA ILE A 695 -13.09 12.41 -3.77
C ILE A 695 -12.44 12.07 -5.12
N CYS A 696 -13.13 12.32 -6.24
CA CYS A 696 -12.63 12.01 -7.59
C CYS A 696 -11.50 12.94 -8.08
N GLN A 697 -11.30 14.08 -7.43
CA GLN A 697 -10.18 15.01 -7.67
C GLN A 697 -8.97 14.77 -6.75
N SER A 698 -9.09 13.90 -5.74
CA SER A 698 -8.01 13.60 -4.79
C SER A 698 -6.72 13.13 -5.45
N GLU A 699 -5.58 13.54 -4.90
CA GLU A 699 -4.26 13.21 -5.43
C GLU A 699 -3.98 11.70 -5.33
N GLU A 700 -4.47 11.05 -4.26
CA GLU A 700 -4.34 9.61 -4.02
C GLU A 700 -5.04 8.72 -5.07
N ILE A 701 -5.91 9.31 -5.90
CA ILE A 701 -6.58 8.62 -7.00
C ILE A 701 -6.08 9.15 -8.36
N THR A 702 -5.78 10.44 -8.47
CA THR A 702 -5.40 11.08 -9.74
C THR A 702 -3.92 11.00 -10.08
N ASP A 703 -3.02 10.79 -9.10
CA ASP A 703 -1.59 10.52 -9.32
C ASP A 703 -1.39 9.15 -10.03
N GLY A 704 -2.14 8.14 -9.56
CA GLY A 704 -2.07 6.76 -10.06
C GLY A 704 -2.91 6.44 -11.29
N LEU A 705 -3.67 7.40 -11.85
CA LEU A 705 -4.57 7.18 -12.99
C LEU A 705 -4.47 8.31 -14.02
N ARG A 706 -4.63 7.98 -15.31
CA ARG A 706 -4.68 8.98 -16.39
C ARG A 706 -5.79 8.63 -17.38
N LEU A 707 -6.35 9.65 -18.04
CA LEU A 707 -7.31 9.50 -19.14
C LEU A 707 -6.54 9.48 -20.47
N ARG A 708 -6.49 8.32 -21.14
CA ARG A 708 -5.83 8.15 -22.43
C ARG A 708 -6.71 8.72 -23.55
N ALA A 709 -6.11 9.14 -24.67
CA ALA A 709 -6.86 9.70 -25.80
C ALA A 709 -7.88 8.70 -26.39
N GLU A 710 -7.45 7.44 -26.56
CA GLU A 710 -8.28 6.32 -27.05
C GLU A 710 -9.49 6.03 -26.15
N GLU A 711 -9.32 6.17 -24.83
CA GLU A 711 -10.39 5.97 -23.84
C GLU A 711 -11.46 7.08 -23.86
N LYS A 712 -11.14 8.27 -24.39
CA LYS A 712 -12.04 9.43 -24.32
C LYS A 712 -13.39 9.16 -24.96
N LYS A 713 -13.46 8.36 -26.04
CA LYS A 713 -14.74 7.97 -26.64
C LYS A 713 -15.54 7.10 -25.66
N ALA A 714 -14.99 5.97 -25.21
CA ALA A 714 -15.67 5.03 -24.33
C ALA A 714 -16.21 5.70 -23.04
N TYR A 715 -15.45 6.60 -22.40
CA TYR A 715 -15.94 7.34 -21.24
C TYR A 715 -16.94 8.46 -21.59
N ASN A 716 -16.87 9.07 -22.77
CA ASN A 716 -17.90 10.03 -23.22
C ASN A 716 -19.17 9.37 -23.77
N ASP A 717 -19.13 8.08 -24.08
CA ASP A 717 -20.30 7.25 -24.37
C ASP A 717 -20.93 6.79 -23.03
N LEU A 718 -20.13 6.21 -22.12
CA LEU A 718 -20.54 5.72 -20.79
C LEU A 718 -21.20 6.79 -19.91
N ARG A 719 -20.79 8.06 -20.01
CA ARG A 719 -21.38 9.16 -19.23
C ARG A 719 -22.89 9.36 -19.48
N ASN A 720 -23.41 8.88 -20.62
CA ASN A 720 -24.80 9.07 -21.05
C ASN A 720 -25.70 7.88 -20.67
N GLU A 721 -25.14 6.83 -20.04
CA GLU A 721 -25.92 5.71 -19.55
C GLU A 721 -26.93 6.14 -18.48
N ASN A 722 -28.13 5.56 -18.52
CA ASN A 722 -29.24 5.92 -17.63
C ASN A 722 -28.89 5.73 -16.14
N ASP A 723 -27.95 4.84 -15.84
CA ASP A 723 -27.49 4.58 -14.48
C ASP A 723 -26.50 5.62 -13.92
N ILE A 724 -26.03 6.59 -14.71
CA ILE A 724 -25.18 7.69 -14.21
C ILE A 724 -26.04 8.76 -13.52
N ARG A 725 -25.89 8.90 -12.19
CA ARG A 725 -26.71 9.80 -11.33
C ARG A 725 -26.45 11.30 -11.58
N PHE A 726 -25.22 11.66 -11.94
CA PHE A 726 -24.74 13.01 -12.17
C PHE A 726 -24.05 13.09 -13.53
N GLN A 727 -24.75 13.62 -14.53
CA GLN A 727 -24.22 13.80 -15.88
C GLN A 727 -23.12 14.87 -15.92
N THR A 728 -22.11 14.63 -16.77
CA THR A 728 -20.98 15.55 -17.00
C THR A 728 -20.94 15.95 -18.48
N LYS A 729 -20.78 17.26 -18.77
CA LYS A 729 -20.83 17.80 -20.14
C LYS A 729 -19.83 17.13 -21.11
N LYS A 730 -18.64 16.80 -20.62
CA LYS A 730 -17.57 16.12 -21.36
C LYS A 730 -16.57 15.50 -20.39
N VAL A 731 -15.98 14.36 -20.75
CA VAL A 731 -14.87 13.72 -20.04
C VAL A 731 -13.57 14.15 -20.74
N GLU A 732 -12.78 15.01 -20.09
CA GLU A 732 -11.54 15.56 -20.65
C GLU A 732 -10.31 15.40 -19.73
N LYS A 733 -10.53 15.33 -18.43
CA LYS A 733 -9.53 15.21 -17.36
C LYS A 733 -9.59 13.84 -16.67
N THR A 734 -8.53 13.48 -15.94
CA THR A 734 -8.52 12.27 -15.08
C THR A 734 -9.65 12.28 -14.05
N CYS A 735 -9.92 13.42 -13.39
CA CYS A 735 -11.01 13.52 -12.42
C CYS A 735 -12.38 13.23 -13.04
N ASP A 736 -12.63 13.65 -14.29
CA ASP A 736 -13.87 13.34 -15.01
C ASP A 736 -14.00 11.84 -15.30
N LYS A 737 -12.89 11.19 -15.73
CA LYS A 737 -12.80 9.74 -15.94
C LYS A 737 -13.13 9.00 -14.64
N VAL A 738 -12.50 9.38 -13.54
CA VAL A 738 -12.73 8.80 -12.20
C VAL A 738 -14.18 9.03 -11.75
N PHE A 739 -14.74 10.22 -11.96
CA PHE A 739 -16.10 10.58 -11.56
C PHE A 739 -17.17 9.76 -12.30
N ILE A 740 -17.06 9.59 -13.62
CA ILE A 740 -17.95 8.69 -14.37
C ILE A 740 -17.73 7.22 -13.95
N LEU A 741 -16.49 6.82 -13.70
CA LEU A 741 -16.14 5.45 -13.34
C LEU A 741 -16.68 5.02 -11.96
N VAL A 742 -16.63 5.89 -10.94
CA VAL A 742 -17.28 5.63 -9.65
C VAL A 742 -18.78 5.48 -9.83
N GLN A 743 -19.41 6.40 -10.57
CA GLN A 743 -20.85 6.36 -10.79
C GLN A 743 -21.29 5.12 -11.57
N ALA A 744 -20.51 4.65 -12.54
CA ALA A 744 -20.79 3.43 -13.27
C ALA A 744 -20.76 2.19 -12.36
N VAL A 745 -19.79 2.11 -11.43
CA VAL A 745 -19.77 1.04 -10.40
C VAL A 745 -20.98 1.16 -9.47
N LEU A 746 -21.27 2.35 -8.93
CA LEU A 746 -22.37 2.55 -7.99
C LEU A 746 -23.75 2.33 -8.63
N GLY A 747 -23.92 2.66 -9.91
CA GLY A 747 -25.10 2.32 -10.71
C GLY A 747 -25.18 0.83 -11.08
N GLY A 748 -24.07 0.10 -10.98
CA GLY A 748 -24.01 -1.34 -11.27
C GLY A 748 -23.79 -1.69 -12.74
N ILE A 749 -23.30 -0.74 -13.55
CA ILE A 749 -22.95 -0.96 -14.96
C ILE A 749 -21.79 -1.97 -15.04
N SER A 750 -21.93 -3.00 -15.87
CA SER A 750 -20.88 -4.00 -16.04
C SER A 750 -19.72 -3.46 -16.88
N LEU A 751 -18.76 -2.82 -16.20
CA LEU A 751 -17.44 -2.41 -16.73
C LEU A 751 -16.58 -3.57 -17.31
N SER A 752 -17.09 -4.80 -17.24
CA SER A 752 -16.46 -6.00 -17.80
C SER A 752 -17.03 -6.42 -19.16
N SER A 753 -18.04 -5.73 -19.68
CA SER A 753 -18.68 -6.04 -20.98
C SER A 753 -17.77 -5.72 -22.17
N LYS A 754 -18.22 -6.08 -23.39
CA LYS A 754 -17.48 -5.80 -24.62
C LYS A 754 -17.62 -4.36 -25.11
N GLU A 755 -18.66 -3.62 -24.72
CA GLU A 755 -18.81 -2.21 -25.12
C GLU A 755 -17.70 -1.33 -24.52
N TRP A 756 -17.34 -1.55 -23.25
CA TRP A 756 -16.41 -0.69 -22.51
C TRP A 756 -14.93 -1.13 -22.58
N LYS A 757 -14.67 -2.31 -23.17
CA LYS A 757 -13.34 -2.90 -23.39
C LYS A 757 -12.85 -2.64 -24.81
N GLY A 758 -12.25 -1.48 -25.04
CA GLY A 758 -11.37 -1.23 -26.20
C GLY A 758 -9.94 -1.76 -25.97
N LEU A 759 -9.09 -1.78 -26.99
CA LEU A 759 -7.70 -2.25 -26.86
C LEU A 759 -6.94 -1.52 -25.72
N GLY A 760 -7.05 -0.19 -25.65
CA GLY A 760 -6.46 0.65 -24.60
C GLY A 760 -7.31 0.93 -23.35
N SER A 761 -8.51 0.36 -23.22
CA SER A 761 -9.48 0.69 -22.15
C SER A 761 -9.79 -0.51 -21.25
N GLN A 762 -9.49 -0.41 -19.95
CA GLN A 762 -9.77 -1.47 -18.96
C GLN A 762 -10.46 -0.93 -17.69
N PRO A 763 -11.71 -0.40 -17.79
CA PRO A 763 -12.34 0.37 -16.71
C PRO A 763 -12.52 -0.39 -15.39
N HIS A 764 -12.73 -1.71 -15.46
CA HIS A 764 -12.78 -2.57 -14.27
C HIS A 764 -11.52 -2.46 -13.39
N LEU A 765 -10.34 -2.39 -13.99
CA LEU A 765 -9.07 -2.31 -13.26
C LEU A 765 -8.81 -0.91 -12.72
N ASP A 766 -9.05 0.13 -13.55
CA ASP A 766 -9.07 1.52 -13.10
C ASP A 766 -9.98 1.68 -11.86
N SER A 767 -11.17 1.07 -11.86
CA SER A 767 -12.12 1.14 -10.74
C SER A 767 -11.59 0.49 -9.46
N THR A 768 -10.75 -0.54 -9.60
CA THR A 768 -10.14 -1.23 -8.45
C THR A 768 -9.09 -0.35 -7.78
N VAL A 769 -8.38 0.50 -8.54
CA VAL A 769 -7.49 1.54 -8.01
C VAL A 769 -8.29 2.63 -7.30
N VAL A 770 -9.34 3.17 -7.93
CA VAL A 770 -10.20 4.22 -7.34
C VAL A 770 -10.78 3.79 -5.99
N PHE A 771 -11.44 2.62 -5.94
CA PHE A 771 -12.11 2.15 -4.73
C PHE A 771 -11.14 1.69 -3.61
N ARG A 772 -9.83 1.55 -3.89
CA ARG A 772 -8.80 1.35 -2.85
C ARG A 772 -8.66 2.59 -1.94
N HIS A 773 -8.91 3.79 -2.46
CA HIS A 773 -8.71 5.05 -1.74
C HIS A 773 -10.00 5.82 -1.46
N ALA A 774 -11.03 5.72 -2.30
CA ALA A 774 -12.27 6.49 -2.17
C ALA A 774 -12.94 6.37 -0.78
N VAL A 775 -12.99 5.15 -0.20
CA VAL A 775 -13.65 4.89 1.10
C VAL A 775 -12.95 5.59 2.28
N ARG A 776 -11.62 5.72 2.26
CA ARG A 776 -10.88 6.42 3.34
C ARG A 776 -10.99 7.95 3.22
N ILE A 777 -11.02 8.48 2.00
CA ILE A 777 -11.22 9.90 1.73
C ILE A 777 -12.64 10.31 2.15
N ALA A 778 -13.65 9.49 1.84
CA ALA A 778 -15.03 9.72 2.30
C ALA A 778 -15.14 9.74 3.85
N LYS A 779 -14.38 8.89 4.57
CA LYS A 779 -14.31 8.94 6.03
C LYS A 779 -13.60 10.18 6.56
N ALA A 780 -12.54 10.65 5.91
CA ALA A 780 -11.88 11.91 6.24
C ALA A 780 -12.81 13.12 6.04
N ILE A 781 -13.64 13.12 4.98
CA ILE A 781 -14.70 14.11 4.77
C ILE A 781 -15.75 14.08 5.89
N VAL A 782 -16.20 12.88 6.31
CA VAL A 782 -17.14 12.74 7.44
C VAL A 782 -16.54 13.29 8.74
N ASP A 783 -15.32 12.89 9.10
CA ASP A 783 -14.68 13.34 10.34
C ASP A 783 -14.37 14.85 10.29
N ALA A 784 -13.97 15.41 9.13
CA ALA A 784 -13.80 16.86 8.96
C ALA A 784 -15.14 17.62 9.03
N GLY A 785 -16.23 17.03 8.53
CA GLY A 785 -17.58 17.54 8.68
C GLY A 785 -18.04 17.59 10.15
N LEU A 786 -17.61 16.60 10.97
CA LEU A 786 -17.88 16.59 12.41
C LEU A 786 -17.14 17.71 13.15
N VAL A 787 -15.85 17.92 12.82
CA VAL A 787 -15.05 19.05 13.34
C VAL A 787 -15.69 20.39 13.01
N ARG A 788 -16.16 20.56 11.76
CA ARG A 788 -16.88 21.77 11.31
C ARG A 788 -18.31 21.89 11.84
N ARG A 789 -18.88 20.84 12.44
CA ARG A 789 -20.33 20.70 12.68
C ARG A 789 -21.17 20.98 11.44
N CYS A 790 -20.68 20.59 10.26
CA CYS A 790 -21.37 20.75 9.00
C CYS A 790 -22.26 19.53 8.72
N GLY A 791 -23.55 19.64 9.04
CA GLY A 791 -24.49 18.53 8.93
C GLY A 791 -24.61 17.96 7.50
N SER A 792 -24.57 18.83 6.47
CA SER A 792 -24.49 18.43 5.06
C SER A 792 -23.30 17.52 4.76
N HIS A 793 -22.09 17.88 5.22
CA HIS A 793 -20.88 17.09 4.98
C HIS A 793 -20.95 15.72 5.66
N VAL A 794 -21.45 15.67 6.90
CA VAL A 794 -21.58 14.42 7.65
C VAL A 794 -22.65 13.52 7.02
N LYS A 795 -23.80 14.08 6.63
CA LYS A 795 -24.91 13.39 5.96
C LYS A 795 -24.47 12.72 4.65
N TYR A 796 -24.02 13.52 3.69
CA TYR A 796 -23.66 13.05 2.36
C TYR A 796 -22.33 12.29 2.36
N GLY A 797 -21.40 12.65 3.25
CA GLY A 797 -20.19 11.87 3.51
C GLY A 797 -20.53 10.46 4.01
N MET A 798 -21.52 10.30 4.89
CA MET A 798 -21.95 8.97 5.35
C MET A 798 -22.68 8.17 4.25
N GLU A 799 -23.51 8.80 3.40
CA GLU A 799 -24.08 8.18 2.19
C GLU A 799 -22.97 7.68 1.24
N LEU A 800 -21.92 8.47 1.03
CA LEU A 800 -20.75 8.07 0.24
C LEU A 800 -19.95 6.96 0.90
N VAL A 801 -19.69 7.00 2.21
CA VAL A 801 -18.99 5.91 2.92
C VAL A 801 -19.76 4.59 2.80
N ARG A 802 -21.10 4.61 2.93
CA ARG A 802 -21.94 3.42 2.72
C ARG A 802 -21.90 2.97 1.27
N SER A 803 -22.23 3.84 0.32
CA SER A 803 -22.31 3.52 -1.11
C SER A 803 -20.98 3.01 -1.69
N LEU A 804 -19.87 3.67 -1.37
CA LEU A 804 -18.52 3.29 -1.83
C LEU A 804 -18.06 1.96 -1.20
N THR A 805 -18.47 1.66 0.04
CA THR A 805 -18.17 0.36 0.68
C THR A 805 -19.02 -0.76 0.10
N ALA A 806 -20.30 -0.50 -0.19
CA ALA A 806 -21.24 -1.43 -0.82
C ALA A 806 -20.95 -1.65 -2.32
N ARG A 807 -20.24 -0.72 -2.97
CA ARG A 807 -20.11 -0.60 -4.44
C ARG A 807 -21.47 -0.50 -5.15
N ALA A 808 -22.41 0.21 -4.52
CA ALA A 808 -23.79 0.36 -4.98
C ALA A 808 -24.36 1.69 -4.45
N TRP A 809 -25.18 2.38 -5.23
CA TRP A 809 -26.03 3.46 -4.73
C TRP A 809 -27.09 2.90 -3.76
N GLU A 810 -27.22 3.49 -2.57
CA GLU A 810 -28.13 3.01 -1.53
C GLU A 810 -29.61 3.33 -1.80
N ASP A 811 -29.90 4.30 -2.67
CA ASP A 811 -31.25 4.68 -3.10
C ASP A 811 -31.74 3.90 -4.34
N ARG A 812 -31.03 2.85 -4.76
CA ARG A 812 -31.33 2.08 -5.98
C ARG A 812 -31.32 0.56 -5.75
N PRO A 813 -32.05 -0.23 -6.58
CA PRO A 813 -32.07 -1.70 -6.49
C PRO A 813 -30.69 -2.37 -6.49
N VAL A 814 -29.69 -1.75 -7.14
CA VAL A 814 -28.30 -2.21 -7.20
C VAL A 814 -27.68 -2.52 -5.83
N VAL A 815 -28.22 -1.95 -4.74
CA VAL A 815 -27.89 -2.31 -3.34
C VAL A 815 -27.96 -3.83 -3.07
N LEU A 816 -28.79 -4.57 -3.81
CA LEU A 816 -28.93 -6.03 -3.71
C LEU A 816 -27.71 -6.82 -4.25
N LYS A 817 -26.84 -6.21 -5.08
CA LYS A 817 -25.61 -6.87 -5.56
C LYS A 817 -24.60 -7.20 -4.45
N GLN A 818 -24.79 -6.65 -3.24
CA GLN A 818 -24.05 -7.06 -2.04
C GLN A 818 -24.28 -8.54 -1.66
N ILE A 819 -25.37 -9.15 -2.13
CA ILE A 819 -25.66 -10.58 -1.99
C ILE A 819 -24.98 -11.31 -3.17
N PRO A 820 -23.98 -12.19 -2.94
CA PRO A 820 -23.18 -12.77 -4.03
C PRO A 820 -23.99 -13.52 -5.10
N GLN A 821 -25.14 -14.08 -4.72
CA GLN A 821 -26.08 -14.79 -5.58
C GLN A 821 -26.91 -13.88 -6.53
N ILE A 822 -26.76 -12.56 -6.44
CA ILE A 822 -27.50 -11.55 -7.23
C ILE A 822 -26.51 -10.69 -8.08
N GLY A 823 -25.20 -10.95 -8.00
CA GLY A 823 -24.16 -10.23 -8.76
C GLY A 823 -24.15 -10.51 -10.28
N ASP A 824 -23.22 -9.91 -11.01
CA ASP A 824 -23.25 -9.74 -12.49
C ASP A 824 -23.36 -11.02 -13.35
N LYS A 825 -23.09 -12.20 -12.79
CA LYS A 825 -23.24 -13.50 -13.47
C LYS A 825 -24.61 -14.17 -13.24
N SER A 826 -25.53 -13.47 -12.58
CA SER A 826 -26.81 -14.01 -12.09
C SER A 826 -27.95 -13.64 -13.05
N TYR A 827 -28.10 -14.43 -14.11
CA TYR A 827 -29.15 -14.27 -15.12
C TYR A 827 -30.25 -15.32 -14.98
N LYS A 828 -31.46 -14.96 -15.41
CA LYS A 828 -32.62 -15.84 -15.54
C LYS A 828 -32.44 -16.75 -16.76
N ALA A 829 -32.49 -18.06 -16.53
CA ALA A 829 -32.48 -19.03 -17.62
C ALA A 829 -33.85 -19.02 -18.32
N GLY A 830 -33.89 -18.44 -19.52
CA GLY A 830 -35.11 -18.34 -20.34
C GLY A 830 -35.45 -19.66 -21.04
N PRO A 831 -36.73 -20.09 -21.06
CA PRO A 831 -37.14 -21.30 -21.75
C PRO A 831 -37.54 -21.01 -23.21
N SER A 832 -36.58 -20.99 -24.14
CA SER A 832 -36.89 -21.05 -25.58
C SER A 832 -35.72 -21.58 -26.41
N LEU A 833 -36.04 -22.46 -27.37
CA LEU A 833 -35.14 -22.89 -28.45
C LEU A 833 -35.15 -21.91 -29.65
N TYR A 834 -36.02 -20.90 -29.61
CA TYR A 834 -36.35 -19.99 -30.72
C TYR A 834 -36.48 -18.52 -30.27
N MET A 835 -35.49 -17.99 -29.56
CA MET A 835 -35.36 -16.55 -29.27
C MET A 835 -33.91 -16.07 -29.46
N PRO A 836 -33.66 -14.83 -29.91
CA PRO A 836 -32.30 -14.29 -30.06
C PRO A 836 -31.57 -14.14 -28.71
N PRO A 837 -30.23 -14.31 -28.67
CA PRO A 837 -29.45 -14.39 -27.42
C PRO A 837 -29.21 -13.04 -26.71
N TYR A 838 -30.02 -12.01 -26.97
CA TYR A 838 -29.68 -10.60 -26.68
C TYR A 838 -30.34 -9.98 -25.44
N ARG A 839 -31.27 -10.65 -24.75
CA ARG A 839 -31.83 -10.18 -23.47
C ARG A 839 -31.99 -11.33 -22.47
N SER A 840 -30.94 -11.58 -21.70
CA SER A 840 -31.02 -12.34 -20.45
C SER A 840 -31.26 -11.38 -19.30
N GLU A 841 -32.48 -11.34 -18.77
CA GLU A 841 -32.82 -10.52 -17.59
C GLU A 841 -31.90 -10.86 -16.41
N THR A 842 -31.32 -9.84 -15.78
CA THR A 842 -30.52 -10.03 -14.56
C THR A 842 -31.42 -10.28 -13.36
N PHE A 843 -30.95 -11.04 -12.37
CA PHE A 843 -31.69 -11.29 -11.13
C PHE A 843 -32.04 -9.99 -10.40
N LEU A 844 -31.17 -8.98 -10.49
CA LEU A 844 -31.43 -7.64 -10.02
C LEU A 844 -32.66 -7.00 -10.69
N GLN A 845 -32.73 -7.03 -12.02
CA GLN A 845 -33.84 -6.48 -12.79
C GLN A 845 -35.16 -7.19 -12.44
N VAL A 846 -35.18 -8.53 -12.46
CA VAL A 846 -36.39 -9.32 -12.17
C VAL A 846 -36.93 -9.07 -10.76
N LEU A 847 -36.05 -8.86 -9.77
CA LEU A 847 -36.47 -8.49 -8.42
C LEU A 847 -37.03 -7.07 -8.35
N ALA A 848 -36.38 -6.09 -8.99
CA ALA A 848 -36.84 -4.71 -9.05
C ALA A 848 -38.20 -4.56 -9.74
N GLU A 849 -38.42 -5.28 -10.85
CA GLU A 849 -39.70 -5.36 -11.58
C GLU A 849 -40.82 -6.07 -10.80
N ASN A 850 -40.50 -6.69 -9.66
CA ASN A 850 -41.44 -7.38 -8.75
C ASN A 850 -41.49 -6.71 -7.36
N ASP A 851 -41.19 -5.41 -7.29
CA ASP A 851 -41.15 -4.53 -6.12
C ASP A 851 -40.09 -4.89 -5.05
N ILE A 852 -39.21 -5.86 -5.33
CA ILE A 852 -38.15 -6.29 -4.41
C ILE A 852 -36.89 -5.46 -4.70
N ALA A 853 -36.96 -4.18 -4.35
CA ALA A 853 -35.91 -3.18 -4.62
C ALA A 853 -34.89 -2.98 -3.48
N THR A 854 -35.16 -3.44 -2.25
CA THR A 854 -34.30 -3.18 -1.08
C THR A 854 -34.02 -4.44 -0.27
N ILE A 855 -32.93 -4.43 0.51
CA ILE A 855 -32.56 -5.55 1.40
C ILE A 855 -33.68 -5.80 2.43
N ALA A 856 -34.33 -4.74 2.94
CA ALA A 856 -35.46 -4.85 3.87
C ALA A 856 -36.68 -5.53 3.21
N VAL A 857 -37.06 -5.13 1.99
CA VAL A 857 -38.17 -5.80 1.27
C VAL A 857 -37.82 -7.24 0.91
N LEU A 858 -36.56 -7.52 0.55
CA LEU A 858 -36.08 -8.88 0.29
C LEU A 858 -36.10 -9.77 1.54
N ARG A 859 -35.78 -9.23 2.73
CA ARG A 859 -35.81 -9.92 4.04
C ARG A 859 -37.19 -10.50 4.36
N LEU A 860 -38.26 -9.85 3.89
CA LEU A 860 -39.65 -10.24 4.11
C LEU A 860 -40.18 -11.28 3.10
N GLN A 861 -39.41 -11.66 2.09
CA GLN A 861 -39.89 -12.58 1.04
C GLN A 861 -39.82 -14.05 1.47
N LYS A 862 -40.87 -14.82 1.10
CA LYS A 862 -40.85 -16.28 1.25
C LYS A 862 -39.81 -16.89 0.28
N PRO A 863 -38.92 -17.81 0.71
CA PRO A 863 -37.91 -18.44 -0.16
C PRO A 863 -38.43 -18.94 -1.51
N HIS A 864 -39.60 -19.57 -1.52
CA HIS A 864 -40.22 -20.11 -2.73
C HIS A 864 -40.68 -19.03 -3.74
N ARG A 865 -40.94 -17.79 -3.31
CA ARG A 865 -41.19 -16.65 -4.22
C ARG A 865 -39.89 -16.25 -4.94
N ILE A 866 -38.77 -16.19 -4.22
CA ILE A 866 -37.45 -15.87 -4.79
C ILE A 866 -37.04 -16.95 -5.81
N GLU A 867 -37.21 -18.22 -5.43
CA GLU A 867 -36.95 -19.40 -6.30
C GLU A 867 -37.79 -19.37 -7.58
N ALA A 868 -39.09 -19.07 -7.48
CA ALA A 868 -39.99 -18.95 -8.63
C ALA A 868 -39.63 -17.77 -9.55
N LEU A 869 -39.45 -16.56 -9.00
CA LEU A 869 -39.12 -15.35 -9.78
C LEU A 869 -37.81 -15.52 -10.56
N LEU A 870 -36.80 -16.10 -9.92
CA LEU A 870 -35.44 -16.20 -10.46
C LEU A 870 -35.18 -17.51 -11.24
N ASN A 871 -36.20 -18.35 -11.41
CA ASN A 871 -36.11 -19.68 -12.03
C ASN A 871 -34.96 -20.54 -11.44
N ARG A 872 -34.93 -20.67 -10.11
CA ARG A 872 -33.96 -21.48 -9.37
C ARG A 872 -34.67 -22.51 -8.49
N LYS A 873 -34.04 -23.68 -8.33
CA LYS A 873 -34.54 -24.73 -7.44
C LYS A 873 -34.13 -24.47 -5.99
N PRO A 874 -34.87 -24.98 -4.99
CA PRO A 874 -34.42 -25.02 -3.60
C PRO A 874 -33.02 -25.65 -3.47
N PRO A 875 -32.18 -25.21 -2.52
CA PRO A 875 -32.47 -24.27 -1.42
C PRO A 875 -32.20 -22.79 -1.72
N PHE A 876 -32.03 -22.40 -3.00
CA PHE A 876 -31.50 -21.07 -3.39
C PHE A 876 -32.17 -19.86 -2.71
N GLY A 877 -33.50 -19.88 -2.52
CA GLY A 877 -34.22 -18.79 -1.84
C GLY A 877 -33.97 -18.76 -0.33
N ARG A 878 -33.71 -19.92 0.29
CA ARG A 878 -33.32 -20.03 1.70
C ARG A 878 -31.90 -19.50 1.92
N ASP A 879 -30.98 -19.78 0.99
CA ASP A 879 -29.61 -19.29 1.04
C ASP A 879 -29.55 -17.76 0.95
N ILE A 880 -30.37 -17.15 0.08
CA ILE A 880 -30.50 -15.68 -0.01
C ILE A 880 -31.06 -15.11 1.30
N ILE A 881 -32.18 -15.64 1.82
CA ILE A 881 -32.77 -15.14 3.08
C ILE A 881 -31.80 -15.29 4.26
N SER A 882 -31.07 -16.41 4.35
CA SER A 882 -30.06 -16.61 5.40
C SER A 882 -28.91 -15.59 5.33
N ILE A 883 -28.55 -15.11 4.13
CA ILE A 883 -27.55 -14.04 3.98
C ILE A 883 -28.15 -12.67 4.32
N VAL A 884 -29.41 -12.43 3.97
CA VAL A 884 -30.13 -11.18 4.31
C VAL A 884 -30.39 -11.04 5.83
N GLN A 885 -30.41 -12.16 6.56
CA GLN A 885 -30.46 -12.20 8.03
C GLN A 885 -29.12 -11.82 8.70
N ASP A 886 -27.98 -11.96 8.02
CA ASP A 886 -26.67 -11.48 8.53
C ASP A 886 -26.53 -9.95 8.46
N PHE A 887 -27.35 -9.25 7.67
CA PHE A 887 -27.39 -7.78 7.65
C PHE A 887 -28.12 -7.26 8.89
N PRO A 888 -27.64 -6.17 9.53
CA PRO A 888 -28.31 -5.61 10.70
C PRO A 888 -29.73 -5.15 10.37
N ASP A 889 -30.61 -5.19 11.39
CA ASP A 889 -31.97 -4.67 11.32
C ASP A 889 -32.20 -3.75 12.52
N TYR A 890 -32.55 -2.48 12.26
CA TYR A 890 -32.64 -1.44 13.29
C TYR A 890 -34.09 -1.00 13.47
N ILE A 891 -34.54 -1.03 14.71
CA ILE A 891 -35.85 -0.50 15.11
C ILE A 891 -35.61 0.86 15.76
N LEU A 892 -36.27 1.89 15.22
CA LEU A 892 -36.26 3.27 15.70
C LEU A 892 -37.61 3.55 16.38
N GLY A 893 -37.60 3.72 17.70
CA GLY A 893 -38.74 4.27 18.45
C GLY A 893 -38.57 5.78 18.62
N ILE A 894 -39.68 6.51 18.58
CA ILE A 894 -39.72 7.96 18.76
C ILE A 894 -40.93 8.27 19.63
N ASP A 895 -40.68 8.52 20.91
CA ASP A 895 -41.71 8.76 21.91
C ASP A 895 -41.74 10.24 22.30
N GLU A 896 -42.88 10.92 22.13
CA GLU A 896 -43.06 12.29 22.60
C GLU A 896 -43.34 12.27 24.11
N GLU A 897 -42.46 12.85 24.91
CA GLU A 897 -42.60 12.85 26.38
C GLU A 897 -43.35 14.07 26.91
N ALA A 898 -43.15 15.24 26.31
CA ALA A 898 -43.76 16.49 26.75
C ALA A 898 -43.67 17.58 25.67
N VAL A 899 -44.77 18.30 25.44
CA VAL A 899 -44.81 19.53 24.64
C VAL A 899 -45.25 20.70 25.49
N THR A 900 -44.48 21.80 25.51
CA THR A 900 -44.83 23.05 26.18
C THR A 900 -44.93 24.20 25.17
N SER A 901 -46.10 24.85 25.11
CA SER A 901 -46.40 25.93 24.17
C SER A 901 -46.91 27.18 24.90
N ASP A 902 -46.09 28.23 24.95
CA ASP A 902 -46.42 29.50 25.63
C ASP A 902 -47.24 30.45 24.74
N GLY A 903 -48.35 29.97 24.16
CA GLY A 903 -49.30 30.79 23.40
C GLY A 903 -48.70 31.63 22.24
N GLY A 904 -47.57 31.23 21.68
CA GLY A 904 -46.83 32.00 20.67
C GLY A 904 -46.05 33.21 21.19
N ARG A 905 -45.68 33.22 22.48
CA ARG A 905 -44.71 34.17 23.10
C ARG A 905 -43.28 33.61 23.09
N ASN A 906 -43.14 32.32 23.39
CA ASN A 906 -41.89 31.56 23.31
C ASN A 906 -42.04 30.42 22.29
N PRO A 907 -40.91 29.84 21.80
CA PRO A 907 -40.96 28.67 20.91
C PRO A 907 -41.57 27.47 21.62
N VAL A 908 -42.26 26.62 20.87
CA VAL A 908 -42.86 25.38 21.40
C VAL A 908 -41.74 24.38 21.68
N VAL A 909 -41.60 23.93 22.92
CA VAL A 909 -40.59 22.93 23.30
C VAL A 909 -41.22 21.55 23.21
N ALA A 910 -40.72 20.68 22.33
CA ALA A 910 -41.06 19.25 22.36
C ALA A 910 -39.86 18.46 22.88
N THR A 911 -40.07 17.71 23.98
CA THR A 911 -39.10 16.73 24.46
C THR A 911 -39.48 15.37 23.91
N ILE A 912 -38.57 14.80 23.12
CA ILE A 912 -38.73 13.54 22.41
C ILE A 912 -37.64 12.58 22.89
N ASN A 913 -38.01 11.35 23.19
CA ASN A 913 -37.09 10.25 23.43
C ASN A 913 -36.93 9.43 22.15
N ILE A 914 -35.70 9.39 21.63
CA ILE A 914 -35.38 8.57 20.47
C ILE A 914 -34.73 7.28 20.97
N SER A 915 -35.40 6.15 20.78
CA SER A 915 -34.87 4.83 21.09
C SER A 915 -34.40 4.09 19.84
N ILE A 916 -33.26 3.41 19.93
CA ILE A 916 -32.67 2.62 18.84
C ILE A 916 -32.30 1.25 19.40
N SER A 917 -32.77 0.19 18.74
CA SER A 917 -32.41 -1.18 19.07
C SER A 917 -32.04 -1.96 17.80
N LEU A 918 -31.15 -2.94 17.96
CA LEU A 918 -30.76 -3.89 16.92
C LEU A 918 -31.54 -5.19 17.13
N GLN A 919 -32.32 -5.62 16.14
CA GLN A 919 -33.08 -6.88 16.25
C GLN A 919 -32.11 -8.07 16.35
N PRO A 920 -32.32 -9.02 17.28
CA PRO A 920 -31.41 -10.14 17.46
C PRO A 920 -31.36 -11.03 16.21
N ILE A 921 -30.16 -11.16 15.62
CA ILE A 921 -29.91 -12.03 14.47
C ILE A 921 -30.27 -13.48 14.85
N ALA A 922 -31.18 -14.08 14.08
CA ALA A 922 -31.60 -15.46 14.30
C ALA A 922 -30.40 -16.43 14.26
N SER A 923 -30.42 -17.45 15.13
CA SER A 923 -29.29 -18.38 15.24
C SER A 923 -29.01 -19.07 13.90
N PRO A 924 -27.76 -19.09 13.41
CA PRO A 924 -27.45 -19.68 12.11
C PRO A 924 -27.78 -21.17 12.11
N SER A 925 -28.53 -21.60 11.10
CA SER A 925 -28.95 -23.00 10.98
C SER A 925 -27.73 -23.94 10.93
N ALA A 926 -27.88 -25.13 11.53
CA ALA A 926 -26.77 -26.01 11.92
C ALA A 926 -25.92 -26.60 10.76
N GLY A 927 -26.21 -26.26 9.51
CA GLY A 927 -25.45 -26.69 8.33
C GLY A 927 -24.41 -25.69 7.80
N SER A 928 -24.43 -24.43 8.24
CA SER A 928 -23.50 -23.42 7.68
C SER A 928 -22.08 -23.57 8.26
N LYS A 929 -21.07 -23.67 7.39
CA LYS A 929 -19.66 -23.70 7.81
C LYS A 929 -19.34 -22.40 8.56
N LYS A 930 -18.86 -22.51 9.81
CA LYS A 930 -18.47 -21.37 10.68
C LYS A 930 -17.48 -20.43 9.98
N LYS A 931 -17.98 -19.42 9.26
CA LYS A 931 -17.20 -18.23 8.92
C LYS A 931 -16.78 -17.58 10.25
N LYS A 932 -15.51 -17.16 10.37
CA LYS A 932 -15.13 -16.27 11.48
C LYS A 932 -16.06 -15.07 11.44
N ARG A 933 -16.75 -14.77 12.55
CA ARG A 933 -17.46 -13.49 12.71
C ARG A 933 -16.43 -12.38 12.42
N LYS A 934 -16.77 -11.45 11.53
CA LYS A 934 -16.08 -10.16 11.49
C LYS A 934 -16.26 -9.51 12.88
N GLY A 935 -15.32 -8.64 13.27
CA GLY A 935 -15.41 -7.93 14.56
C GLY A 935 -16.73 -7.18 14.70
N LEU A 936 -17.14 -6.91 15.95
CA LEU A 936 -18.34 -6.13 16.26
C LEU A 936 -18.35 -4.85 15.41
N GLY A 937 -19.40 -4.67 14.61
CA GLY A 937 -19.55 -3.48 13.78
C GLY A 937 -19.77 -2.23 14.64
N MET A 938 -19.82 -1.07 14.01
CA MET A 938 -20.19 0.19 14.66
C MET A 938 -21.46 0.74 14.03
N THR A 939 -22.40 1.20 14.86
CA THR A 939 -23.58 1.96 14.45
C THR A 939 -23.27 3.45 14.65
N SER A 940 -23.43 4.24 13.59
CA SER A 940 -23.29 5.70 13.62
C SER A 940 -24.68 6.33 13.64
N ILE A 941 -25.03 7.00 14.73
CA ILE A 941 -26.27 7.77 14.88
C ILE A 941 -25.93 9.23 14.55
N LEU A 942 -26.70 9.85 13.68
CA LEU A 942 -26.57 11.25 13.27
C LEU A 942 -27.93 11.94 13.43
N VAL A 943 -27.97 13.06 14.14
CA VAL A 943 -29.16 13.89 14.31
C VAL A 943 -28.93 15.22 13.62
N LEU A 944 -29.86 15.60 12.74
CA LEU A 944 -29.85 16.82 11.95
C LEU A 944 -31.23 17.48 12.00
N THR A 945 -31.27 18.79 11.76
CA THR A 945 -32.52 19.49 11.40
C THR A 945 -32.91 19.22 9.94
N SER A 946 -34.11 19.65 9.54
CA SER A 946 -34.60 19.55 8.15
C SER A 946 -33.74 20.32 7.14
N ASP A 947 -33.18 21.46 7.54
CA ASP A 947 -32.21 22.27 6.79
C ASP A 947 -30.76 21.72 6.86
N SER A 948 -30.59 20.51 7.44
CA SER A 948 -29.30 19.82 7.58
C SER A 948 -28.27 20.55 8.47
N HIS A 949 -28.73 21.31 9.47
CA HIS A 949 -27.89 21.75 10.59
C HIS A 949 -27.51 20.55 11.47
N PHE A 950 -26.37 20.63 12.16
CA PHE A 950 -25.80 19.52 12.95
C PHE A 950 -26.18 19.61 14.44
N GLU A 951 -26.82 18.56 14.97
CA GLU A 951 -27.30 18.54 16.37
C GLU A 951 -26.56 17.52 17.25
N ASP A 952 -26.39 16.28 16.79
CA ASP A 952 -25.69 15.21 17.54
C ASP A 952 -25.07 14.16 16.62
N PHE A 953 -23.98 13.55 17.07
CA PHE A 953 -23.37 12.39 16.40
C PHE A 953 -22.75 11.43 17.41
N ARG A 954 -23.08 10.14 17.28
CA ARG A 954 -22.61 9.08 18.18
C ARG A 954 -22.15 7.86 17.39
N ARG A 955 -21.07 7.21 17.84
CA ARG A 955 -20.61 5.90 17.33
C ARG A 955 -20.71 4.89 18.48
N ILE A 956 -21.54 3.85 18.33
CA ILE A 956 -21.75 2.80 19.33
C ILE A 956 -21.45 1.40 18.75
N PRO A 957 -20.95 0.43 19.52
CA PRO A 957 -20.72 -0.93 19.01
C PRO A 957 -22.03 -1.70 18.72
N GLN A 958 -22.01 -2.54 17.69
CA GLN A 958 -23.12 -3.43 17.31
C GLN A 958 -23.16 -4.67 18.23
N VAL A 959 -23.62 -4.43 19.46
CA VAL A 959 -24.10 -5.43 20.41
C VAL A 959 -25.60 -5.24 20.61
N PRO A 960 -26.37 -6.28 20.96
CA PRO A 960 -27.82 -6.19 21.15
C PRO A 960 -28.14 -5.43 22.45
N PHE A 961 -28.13 -4.10 22.38
CA PHE A 961 -28.52 -3.18 23.44
C PHE A 961 -29.76 -2.38 23.05
N PHE A 962 -30.46 -1.91 24.07
CA PHE A 962 -31.50 -0.89 23.94
C PHE A 962 -30.85 0.48 24.22
N PHE A 963 -30.79 1.36 23.21
CA PHE A 963 -30.33 2.73 23.37
C PHE A 963 -31.53 3.67 23.43
N SER A 964 -31.48 4.70 24.28
CA SER A 964 -32.51 5.73 24.42
C SER A 964 -31.82 7.08 24.65
N CYS A 965 -32.30 8.12 23.98
CA CYS A 965 -31.76 9.47 24.08
C CYS A 965 -32.89 10.51 24.13
N ARG A 966 -33.04 11.11 25.31
CA ARG A 966 -33.94 12.24 25.58
C ARG A 966 -33.40 13.53 24.95
N ARG A 967 -34.21 14.26 24.18
CA ARG A 967 -33.83 15.53 23.52
C ARG A 967 -34.99 16.53 23.51
N SER A 968 -34.70 17.80 23.82
CA SER A 968 -35.68 18.89 23.79
C SER A 968 -35.43 19.82 22.60
N LEU A 969 -36.37 19.81 21.64
CA LEU A 969 -36.37 20.59 20.39
C LEU A 969 -37.24 21.85 20.55
N LEU A 970 -36.86 22.97 19.92
CA LEU A 970 -37.65 24.21 19.91
C LEU A 970 -38.23 24.52 18.52
N PHE A 971 -39.55 24.48 18.39
CA PHE A 971 -40.29 24.80 17.18
C PHE A 971 -40.80 26.24 17.20
N PHE A 972 -40.62 26.96 16.10
CA PHE A 972 -41.06 28.35 15.95
C PHE A 972 -42.31 28.37 15.06
N THR A 973 -43.42 28.88 15.58
CA THR A 973 -44.67 29.06 14.83
C THR A 973 -44.73 30.47 14.26
N GLU A 974 -44.65 30.62 12.93
CA GLU A 974 -44.92 31.90 12.27
C GLU A 974 -46.38 32.33 12.48
N ARG A 975 -46.61 33.63 12.67
CA ARG A 975 -47.97 34.20 12.69
C ARG A 975 -48.44 34.47 11.27
N SER A 976 -49.64 34.01 10.92
CA SER A 976 -50.32 34.34 9.66
C SER A 976 -50.55 35.85 9.53
N PRO A 977 -50.20 36.49 8.39
CA PRO A 977 -50.30 37.93 8.23
C PRO A 977 -51.73 38.39 7.89
N SER A 978 -52.56 38.59 8.91
CA SER A 978 -53.83 39.32 8.78
C SER A 978 -53.61 40.83 9.01
N SER A 979 -54.09 41.65 8.09
CA SER A 979 -53.95 43.12 8.00
C SER A 979 -52.55 43.66 7.66
N LEU A 980 -52.43 44.19 6.44
CA LEU A 980 -51.42 45.16 6.01
C LEU A 980 -52.06 46.54 5.93
N PRO A 981 -51.28 47.61 6.16
CA PRO A 981 -51.19 48.68 5.17
C PRO A 981 -49.83 48.67 4.45
N ARG A 982 -49.74 49.42 3.35
CA ARG A 982 -48.68 49.32 2.33
C ARG A 982 -47.42 50.11 2.71
N CYS A 983 -46.24 49.53 2.46
CA CYS A 983 -45.03 50.26 2.04
C CYS A 983 -44.07 49.35 1.25
N SER A 984 -43.10 49.94 0.55
CA SER A 984 -42.25 49.33 -0.49
C SER A 984 -41.01 48.57 0.02
N PRO A 985 -40.39 47.69 -0.80
CA PRO A 985 -39.50 46.63 -0.29
C PRO A 985 -38.04 47.04 -0.13
N SER A 986 -37.41 46.60 0.97
CA SER A 986 -35.95 46.48 1.11
C SER A 986 -35.58 45.27 1.98
N ARG A 987 -34.31 44.85 1.90
CA ARG A 987 -33.84 43.49 2.23
C ARG A 987 -33.86 43.17 3.73
N TYR A 988 -34.47 42.05 4.11
CA TYR A 988 -34.17 41.31 5.34
C TYR A 988 -34.28 39.79 5.11
N PRO A 989 -33.24 38.98 5.40
CA PRO A 989 -33.39 37.54 5.57
C PRO A 989 -33.83 37.25 7.02
N LEU A 990 -35.02 36.67 7.22
CA LEU A 990 -35.49 36.29 8.54
C LEU A 990 -34.79 35.00 9.03
N LEU A 991 -34.18 35.08 10.21
CA LEU A 991 -33.49 33.99 10.88
C LEU A 991 -34.48 33.09 11.62
N ASN A 992 -34.85 31.96 11.01
CA ASN A 992 -35.37 30.83 11.78
C ASN A 992 -34.20 30.15 12.52
N ARG A 993 -34.29 30.07 13.85
CA ARG A 993 -33.26 29.49 14.73
C ARG A 993 -33.89 28.55 15.75
N VAL A 994 -34.07 27.30 15.34
CA VAL A 994 -34.21 26.19 16.32
C VAL A 994 -33.01 26.27 17.26
N LYS A 995 -33.27 26.16 18.56
CA LYS A 995 -32.25 25.99 19.61
C LYS A 995 -32.54 24.67 20.29
N VAL A 996 -31.53 23.81 20.41
CA VAL A 996 -31.64 22.55 21.14
C VAL A 996 -30.91 22.68 22.47
N SER A 997 -31.45 22.05 23.51
CA SER A 997 -30.78 21.91 24.81
C SER A 997 -30.73 20.45 25.23
N SER A 998 -29.71 20.09 25.99
CA SER A 998 -29.46 18.69 26.36
C SER A 998 -28.83 18.59 27.75
N SER A 999 -29.38 17.69 28.56
CA SER A 999 -28.71 17.12 29.73
C SER A 999 -28.57 15.61 29.53
N MET A 1000 -27.62 14.98 30.20
CA MET A 1000 -27.44 13.53 30.17
C MET A 1000 -27.11 13.00 31.56
N SER A 1001 -27.76 11.89 31.92
CA SER A 1001 -27.29 10.95 32.92
C SER A 1001 -26.74 9.70 32.21
N THR A 1002 -25.66 9.13 32.74
CA THR A 1002 -25.08 7.88 32.22
C THR A 1002 -24.84 6.96 33.41
N GLN A 1003 -25.52 5.81 33.44
CA GLN A 1003 -25.11 4.70 34.31
C GLN A 1003 -24.13 3.81 33.56
N ILE A 1004 -22.96 3.59 34.15
CA ILE A 1004 -21.95 2.67 33.65
C ILE A 1004 -22.06 1.37 34.46
N ILE A 1005 -22.25 0.25 33.78
CA ILE A 1005 -21.95 -1.08 34.31
C ILE A 1005 -20.93 -1.70 33.35
N SER A 1006 -19.87 -2.27 33.92
CA SER A 1006 -18.66 -2.69 33.20
C SER A 1006 -18.49 -4.22 33.21
N GLN A 1007 -17.30 -4.67 32.79
CA GLN A 1007 -16.85 -6.06 32.62
C GLN A 1007 -17.33 -6.72 31.31
N GLY A 1008 -16.44 -7.29 30.49
CA GLY A 1008 -14.96 -7.35 30.60
C GLY A 1008 -14.31 -7.81 29.31
#